data_AF-A0A9P6HVM6-F1
#
_entry.id   AF-A0A9P6HVM6-F1
#
_cell.length_a   1.000
_cell.length_b   1.000
_cell.length_c   1.000
_cell.angle_alpha   90.00
_cell.angle_beta   90.00
_cell.angle_gamma   90.00
#
_symmetry.space_group_name_H-M   'P 1'
#
loop_
_entity.id
_entity.type
_entity.pdbx_description
1 polymer ?
#
loop_
_entity_poly.entity_id
_entity_poly.type
_entity_poly.pdbx_seq_one_letter_code
_entity_poly.pdbx_strand_id
1 'polypeptide(L)'
;MERHVAPPAVEYGAQGADDDHTTLAENHPTDSHKQTNMLSNRELQAYEPDQRDSQQSSTHTDEEKSGAIVDGPDGGFVGWMQVLSAFLLVLDGFGFITAFGVFQSYYEIQLPGSTASDISWIGSMQIFLLFLLGTVSGRLIDAGYFRATLITGFVFQIGGIFGASWSSKYWHFLLSQGIATGIGNGMHFTALVWLVSQYFTKRRGLALGISSCGAPIGAVIFTIMAQQLIPKVGIAWTLRSMGFLILFDSIIIFLISRPKEGKRSSGPLLELAAFKELPYLLFTIGMFFTLLGAYFAYYYVPLFGRKNLGLNNSGALTILIIMSAVGITGRLIPPYFADRSIKPLRTLVISTLLSSLNVYAWIGVHSSTGLTVWVVAYAFTVNAVQTLFTASMGEVTSDMSKLGVRIGMVFTVVSFACLAGPPIGGSLVTLGHGNFFNFSTQLVCGDRIHSLSLVVLGKMKSVTAALSLFGLLAGLSHSVHAHPPASVQASATYPAASGLPKWRDYDDDDDSDNQKAPWGSRTCKSNPENVPDTGVVRKYEWTVERTWAAPDGFEQELLLVNGQFPGPLIEANWGDVVEVTVHNNISAPEEGTAIHWHGIHQQDTPWMDGVSGITQCPIVPGGSFTYRWRASTYGTSWWHGHHALQYAGGLWGAIVIHGPTFVEYDIDLGPVTLSDYYHRGYEGIAMGAISTSSNENVTVPASANQMINGLNPYTCSLSPYQFPSITNATCHDNAPKPEFTFQSGKAHKLRLVNTGAQAHQIFSIDDHKLIVTSMDWTPIEPYEVDFLALGVGARAEVIVKATGDPKSAYVMRMRTRCATTYVWETNATVFYDQASPDTIPISNPVDLGPNWPVQNAACGHYALPMKKPIFKKRVPKPDMTVFYNVTYEQNATGNHLWLMNNVTFQADWARPLLLEAADGQTDYLAQPQHILTTVPEDVRHVRVVVQNFFSIHPMHIHGGDFQILAEGDGFWNGSILHKKNPARADTEMLRRNGHLVVQFDAKNPGTWSFHCHVAWHASPGLIANFLVKPKAVQAYDIPQAVRDTCDAWHEYKNAGGEGSLPFDSGLRKRSV
;
A
#
# COMPACT_ATOMS: atom_id res chain seq x y z
N MET A 1 9.28 -30.06 -58.94
CA MET A 1 10.14 -28.87 -59.07
C MET A 1 9.52 -27.81 -58.17
N GLU A 2 10.13 -27.26 -57.13
CA GLU A 2 11.47 -27.33 -56.55
C GLU A 2 11.35 -27.19 -55.02
N ARG A 3 12.39 -27.66 -54.32
CA ARG A 3 12.53 -27.74 -52.87
C ARG A 3 12.96 -26.40 -52.26
N HIS A 4 12.54 -26.12 -51.02
CA HIS A 4 13.24 -25.19 -50.16
C HIS A 4 13.79 -25.87 -48.90
N VAL A 5 14.91 -25.31 -48.46
CA VAL A 5 16.07 -25.91 -47.78
C VAL A 5 16.17 -25.30 -46.37
N ALA A 6 16.50 -26.12 -45.37
CA ALA A 6 16.97 -25.69 -44.05
C ALA A 6 18.50 -25.61 -44.01
N PRO A 7 19.09 -24.74 -43.17
CA PRO A 7 20.23 -25.14 -42.32
C PRO A 7 20.35 -24.32 -40.99
N PRO A 8 21.38 -24.51 -40.13
CA PRO A 8 21.81 -25.74 -39.45
C PRO A 8 22.09 -25.55 -37.93
N ALA A 9 22.37 -26.66 -37.23
CA ALA A 9 22.82 -26.75 -35.83
C ALA A 9 24.33 -26.45 -35.66
N VAL A 10 24.73 -26.01 -34.45
CA VAL A 10 26.13 -25.88 -34.02
C VAL A 10 26.33 -26.54 -32.65
N GLU A 11 27.23 -27.52 -32.61
CA GLU A 11 27.79 -28.17 -31.42
C GLU A 11 28.90 -27.31 -30.80
N TYR A 12 29.09 -27.38 -29.47
CA TYR A 12 30.37 -27.05 -28.84
C TYR A 12 30.80 -28.19 -27.91
N GLY A 13 31.97 -28.75 -28.21
CA GLY A 13 32.62 -29.83 -27.49
C GLY A 13 33.48 -29.36 -26.32
N ALA A 14 33.68 -30.28 -25.38
CA ALA A 14 34.62 -30.19 -24.27
C ALA A 14 35.99 -30.77 -24.66
N GLN A 15 37.08 -30.18 -24.15
CA GLN A 15 38.39 -30.81 -23.99
C GLN A 15 39.20 -30.02 -22.94
N GLY A 16 39.80 -30.73 -21.99
CA GLY A 16 40.78 -30.20 -21.03
C GLY A 16 42.19 -30.70 -21.31
N ALA A 17 43.19 -30.10 -20.65
CA ALA A 17 44.47 -30.72 -20.25
C ALA A 17 45.32 -29.74 -19.40
N ASP A 18 46.01 -30.31 -18.41
CA ASP A 18 47.01 -29.74 -17.49
C ASP A 18 48.34 -29.34 -18.17
N ASP A 19 49.12 -28.46 -17.52
CA ASP A 19 50.49 -28.76 -17.02
C ASP A 19 51.23 -27.51 -16.43
N ASP A 20 51.52 -27.64 -15.13
CA ASP A 20 52.70 -27.35 -14.26
C ASP A 20 53.76 -26.22 -14.45
N HIS A 21 54.28 -25.83 -13.25
CA HIS A 21 55.56 -25.16 -12.88
C HIS A 21 55.69 -23.62 -13.13
N THR A 22 56.18 -22.74 -12.23
CA THR A 22 57.23 -22.84 -11.19
C THR A 22 57.24 -21.61 -10.23
N THR A 23 57.33 -21.87 -8.92
CA THR A 23 58.23 -21.29 -7.88
C THR A 23 58.32 -19.78 -7.51
N LEU A 24 58.18 -19.55 -6.18
CA LEU A 24 59.08 -18.85 -5.21
C LEU A 24 58.57 -17.58 -4.48
N ALA A 25 58.40 -17.79 -3.16
CA ALA A 25 59.05 -17.09 -2.04
C ALA A 25 58.30 -16.00 -1.25
N GLU A 26 58.25 -16.29 0.06
CA GLU A 26 57.84 -15.55 1.24
C GLU A 26 58.64 -14.25 1.47
N ASN A 27 58.04 -13.28 2.19
CA ASN A 27 58.58 -12.77 3.45
C ASN A 27 57.67 -11.70 4.12
N HIS A 28 57.35 -11.97 5.38
CA HIS A 28 56.86 -11.10 6.47
C HIS A 28 57.94 -10.03 6.89
N PRO A 29 57.88 -9.21 7.98
CA PRO A 29 56.89 -9.07 9.08
C PRO A 29 56.66 -7.62 9.69
N THR A 30 55.67 -7.55 10.61
CA THR A 30 55.60 -6.92 11.97
C THR A 30 55.94 -5.46 12.33
N ASP A 31 55.10 -4.96 13.26
CA ASP A 31 55.40 -4.21 14.51
C ASP A 31 56.00 -2.79 14.44
N SER A 32 55.90 -1.91 15.43
CA SER A 32 55.09 -1.66 16.63
C SER A 32 55.72 -0.40 17.29
N HIS A 33 55.11 0.14 18.35
CA HIS A 33 55.73 1.01 19.37
C HIS A 33 56.03 2.48 18.99
N LYS A 34 55.95 3.48 19.88
CA LYS A 34 55.48 3.67 21.27
C LYS A 34 55.59 5.19 21.56
N GLN A 35 54.76 5.70 22.47
CA GLN A 35 55.04 6.66 23.57
C GLN A 35 55.93 7.89 23.27
N THR A 36 55.68 9.11 23.75
CA THR A 36 55.41 9.57 25.13
C THR A 36 55.35 11.10 25.05
N ASN A 37 54.57 11.87 25.81
CA ASN A 37 54.89 12.36 27.16
C ASN A 37 53.75 13.30 27.60
N MET A 38 53.14 13.09 28.78
CA MET A 38 53.44 13.80 30.05
C MET A 38 53.03 15.29 30.02
N LEU A 39 52.30 15.89 30.97
CA LEU A 39 52.05 15.60 32.38
C LEU A 39 50.93 16.53 32.91
N SER A 40 50.07 15.94 33.75
CA SER A 40 49.58 16.38 35.07
C SER A 40 48.80 17.69 35.33
N ASN A 41 47.65 17.46 36.01
CA ASN A 41 47.15 18.08 37.25
C ASN A 41 46.75 19.57 37.24
N ARG A 42 45.68 20.06 37.87
CA ARG A 42 44.68 19.56 38.84
C ARG A 42 43.56 20.62 38.89
N GLU A 43 42.28 20.25 38.79
CA GLU A 43 41.26 20.29 39.86
C GLU A 43 40.78 21.67 40.40
N LEU A 44 39.43 21.81 40.39
CA LEU A 44 38.52 22.43 41.37
C LEU A 44 38.03 23.89 41.23
N GLN A 45 36.75 23.98 40.82
CA GLN A 45 35.58 24.63 41.46
C GLN A 45 35.58 26.11 41.92
N ALA A 46 34.65 26.85 41.30
CA ALA A 46 33.61 27.74 41.85
C ALA A 46 33.93 28.81 42.91
N TYR A 47 33.75 30.09 42.54
CA TYR A 47 33.15 31.14 43.40
C TYR A 47 32.75 32.39 42.56
N GLU A 48 31.47 32.76 42.60
CA GLU A 48 30.90 34.11 42.36
C GLU A 48 30.80 34.81 43.75
N PRO A 49 30.54 36.13 43.94
CA PRO A 49 30.29 37.22 42.98
C PRO A 49 30.85 38.63 43.41
N ASP A 50 30.56 39.62 42.56
CA ASP A 50 30.03 40.97 42.88
C ASP A 50 30.93 42.23 43.05
N GLN A 51 30.44 43.31 42.41
CA GLN A 51 30.57 44.77 42.67
C GLN A 51 31.91 45.49 42.40
N ARG A 52 31.96 46.78 42.06
CA ARG A 52 31.18 47.77 41.27
C ARG A 52 32.07 49.04 41.33
N ASP A 53 32.21 49.77 40.22
CA ASP A 53 32.47 51.24 40.12
C ASP A 53 33.70 51.85 40.85
N SER A 54 34.53 52.77 40.35
CA SER A 54 34.42 53.75 39.25
C SER A 54 35.71 54.59 39.15
N GLN A 55 35.88 55.28 37.99
CA GLN A 55 36.65 56.51 37.72
C GLN A 55 38.20 56.50 37.73
N GLN A 56 38.96 57.25 36.91
CA GLN A 56 38.80 57.92 35.60
C GLN A 56 40.17 58.53 35.22
N SER A 57 40.48 58.63 33.92
CA SER A 57 41.21 59.72 33.22
C SER A 57 42.59 59.46 32.54
N SER A 58 42.51 59.48 31.19
CA SER A 58 43.36 60.20 30.18
C SER A 58 44.83 59.78 29.96
N THR A 59 45.40 59.61 28.75
CA THR A 59 45.32 60.36 27.47
C THR A 59 45.94 59.60 26.27
N HIS A 60 45.39 59.82 25.04
CA HIS A 60 45.97 59.86 23.65
C HIS A 60 46.77 58.64 23.10
N THR A 61 46.70 58.15 21.84
CA THR A 61 46.04 58.44 20.54
C THR A 61 46.21 57.19 19.66
N ASP A 62 45.17 56.75 18.94
CA ASP A 62 45.19 56.24 17.55
C ASP A 62 43.77 55.78 17.18
N GLU A 63 43.11 56.54 16.30
CA GLU A 63 41.75 56.31 15.83
C GLU A 63 41.70 55.23 14.75
N GLU A 64 41.29 54.02 15.13
CA GLU A 64 40.76 53.03 14.19
C GLU A 64 39.23 52.97 14.34
N LYS A 65 38.53 53.23 13.23
CA LYS A 65 37.09 53.47 13.13
C LYS A 65 36.26 52.33 13.73
N SER A 66 35.74 52.56 14.93
CA SER A 66 34.55 51.90 15.45
C SER A 66 33.35 52.27 14.56
N GLY A 67 32.77 51.26 13.90
CA GLY A 67 31.50 51.39 13.20
C GLY A 67 30.36 51.54 14.21
N ALA A 68 30.12 52.77 14.65
CA ALA A 68 28.92 53.15 15.38
C ALA A 68 27.68 52.69 14.60
N ILE A 69 26.84 51.87 15.25
CA ILE A 69 25.48 51.60 14.79
C ILE A 69 24.76 52.95 14.82
N VAL A 70 24.57 53.55 13.64
CA VAL A 70 23.76 54.75 13.48
C VAL A 70 22.35 54.41 13.94
N ASP A 71 21.89 55.04 15.03
CA ASP A 71 20.50 54.95 15.46
C ASP A 71 19.60 55.35 14.29
N GLY A 72 18.82 54.41 13.78
CA GLY A 72 17.85 54.68 12.72
C GLY A 72 16.86 55.76 13.19
N PRO A 73 16.47 56.72 12.33
CA PRO A 73 15.41 57.66 12.67
C PRO A 73 14.11 56.84 12.78
N ASP A 74 13.71 56.45 13.99
CA ASP A 74 12.53 55.64 14.32
C ASP A 74 11.20 56.32 13.91
N GLY A 75 11.02 56.62 12.62
CA GLY A 75 9.89 57.37 12.06
C GLY A 75 10.28 58.41 11.00
N GLY A 76 9.33 59.29 10.68
CA GLY A 76 9.43 60.29 9.62
C GLY A 76 8.82 59.83 8.29
N PHE A 77 8.43 60.79 7.43
CA PHE A 77 7.73 60.51 6.16
C PHE A 77 8.49 59.52 5.29
N VAL A 78 9.80 59.70 5.12
CA VAL A 78 10.64 58.81 4.28
C VAL A 78 10.70 57.39 4.84
N GLY A 79 10.80 57.22 6.16
CA GLY A 79 10.80 55.91 6.80
C GLY A 79 9.46 55.18 6.61
N TRP A 80 8.34 55.87 6.81
CA TRP A 80 7.02 55.29 6.54
C TRP A 80 6.75 55.02 5.06
N MET A 81 7.34 55.78 4.14
CA MET A 81 7.33 55.44 2.71
C MET A 81 8.09 54.13 2.40
N GLN A 82 9.13 53.79 3.17
CA GLN A 82 9.79 52.49 3.03
C GLN A 82 8.90 51.35 3.54
N VAL A 83 8.13 51.58 4.61
CA VAL A 83 7.10 50.64 5.09
C VAL A 83 5.98 50.47 4.07
N LEU A 84 5.57 51.53 3.37
CA LEU A 84 4.61 51.44 2.27
C LEU A 84 5.16 50.63 1.09
N SER A 85 6.41 50.89 0.69
CA SER A 85 7.11 50.10 -0.33
C SER A 85 7.13 48.61 0.02
N ALA A 86 7.47 48.35 1.28
CA ALA A 86 7.50 47.04 1.86
C ALA A 86 6.13 46.35 1.86
N PHE A 87 5.09 47.09 2.25
CA PHE A 87 3.72 46.64 2.25
C PHE A 87 3.26 46.22 0.84
N LEU A 88 3.50 47.04 -0.19
CA LEU A 88 3.12 46.74 -1.57
C LEU A 88 3.86 45.52 -2.12
N LEU A 89 5.15 45.36 -1.80
CA LEU A 89 5.92 44.18 -2.23
C LEU A 89 5.37 42.89 -1.61
N VAL A 90 4.98 42.92 -0.33
CA VAL A 90 4.35 41.78 0.34
C VAL A 90 2.93 41.52 -0.20
N LEU A 91 2.20 42.59 -0.54
CA LEU A 91 0.88 42.51 -1.18
C LEU A 91 0.97 41.74 -2.49
N ASP A 92 1.89 42.11 -3.37
CA ASP A 92 2.06 41.46 -4.67
C ASP A 92 2.62 40.05 -4.56
N GLY A 93 3.61 39.83 -3.69
CA GLY A 93 4.27 38.53 -3.56
C GLY A 93 3.47 37.53 -2.74
N PHE A 94 3.40 37.75 -1.42
CA PHE A 94 2.72 36.84 -0.50
C PHE A 94 1.20 36.89 -0.67
N GLY A 95 0.61 38.04 -1.02
CA GLY A 95 -0.83 38.11 -1.26
C GLY A 95 -1.27 37.28 -2.45
N PHE A 96 -0.53 37.34 -3.56
CA PHE A 96 -0.80 36.49 -4.73
C PHE A 96 -0.63 34.99 -4.40
N ILE A 97 0.41 34.64 -3.64
CA ILE A 97 0.65 33.26 -3.17
C ILE A 97 -0.46 32.76 -2.25
N THR A 98 -0.91 33.55 -1.28
CA THR A 98 -1.92 33.13 -0.30
C THR A 98 -3.33 33.09 -0.89
N ALA A 99 -3.56 33.78 -2.02
CA ALA A 99 -4.74 33.61 -2.85
C ALA A 99 -4.73 32.30 -3.68
N PHE A 100 -3.70 31.44 -3.57
CA PHE A 100 -3.59 30.24 -4.41
C PHE A 100 -4.75 29.26 -4.25
N GLY A 101 -5.48 29.25 -3.12
CA GLY A 101 -6.70 28.45 -2.97
C GLY A 101 -7.76 28.69 -4.05
N VAL A 102 -7.80 29.89 -4.64
CA VAL A 102 -8.63 30.17 -5.82
C VAL A 102 -8.19 29.36 -7.03
N PHE A 103 -6.89 29.36 -7.30
CA PHE A 103 -6.29 28.66 -8.44
C PHE A 103 -6.29 27.15 -8.24
N GLN A 104 -6.04 26.65 -7.02
CA GLN A 104 -6.19 25.24 -6.66
C GLN A 104 -7.59 24.74 -7.03
N SER A 105 -8.61 25.45 -6.57
CA SER A 105 -10.02 25.17 -6.82
C SER A 105 -10.39 25.26 -8.31
N TYR A 106 -9.80 26.20 -9.06
CA TYR A 106 -10.08 26.39 -10.49
C TYR A 106 -9.37 25.37 -11.38
N TYR A 107 -8.08 25.13 -11.17
CA TYR A 107 -7.26 24.23 -11.99
C TYR A 107 -7.69 22.77 -11.88
N GLU A 108 -8.23 22.35 -10.74
CA GLU A 108 -8.76 20.98 -10.58
C GLU A 108 -9.93 20.69 -11.52
N ILE A 109 -10.69 21.72 -11.90
CA ILE A 109 -11.78 21.57 -12.88
C ILE A 109 -11.22 21.60 -14.32
N GLN A 110 -10.20 22.41 -14.57
CA GLN A 110 -9.76 22.76 -15.93
C GLN A 110 -8.57 21.93 -16.45
N LEU A 111 -7.87 21.21 -15.58
CA LEU A 111 -6.75 20.34 -15.92
C LEU A 111 -7.12 18.87 -15.66
N PRO A 112 -7.93 18.24 -16.54
CA PRO A 112 -8.33 16.84 -16.38
C PRO A 112 -7.10 15.94 -16.37
N GLY A 113 -7.04 15.02 -15.39
CA GLY A 113 -5.91 14.10 -15.18
C GLY A 113 -4.81 14.60 -14.25
N SER A 114 -4.90 15.82 -13.70
CA SER A 114 -4.02 16.30 -12.61
C SER A 114 -4.72 16.15 -11.26
N THR A 115 -4.06 15.52 -10.28
CA THR A 115 -4.58 15.35 -8.92
C THR A 115 -4.54 16.66 -8.11
N ALA A 116 -5.23 16.69 -6.96
CA ALA A 116 -5.16 17.82 -6.05
C ALA A 116 -3.73 18.04 -5.49
N SER A 117 -2.92 16.98 -5.43
CA SER A 117 -1.48 17.05 -5.14
C SER A 117 -0.73 17.73 -6.27
N ASP A 118 -0.91 17.26 -7.51
CA ASP A 118 -0.23 17.81 -8.70
C ASP A 118 -0.41 19.33 -8.80
N ILE A 119 -1.65 19.81 -8.66
CA ILE A 119 -1.94 21.25 -8.78
C ILE A 119 -1.29 22.06 -7.65
N SER A 120 -1.24 21.51 -6.43
CA SER A 120 -0.68 22.22 -5.29
C SER A 120 0.84 22.39 -5.36
N TRP A 121 1.54 21.59 -6.19
CA TRP A 121 2.95 21.81 -6.49
C TRP A 121 3.20 23.17 -7.15
N ILE A 122 2.25 23.70 -7.92
CA ILE A 122 2.38 25.01 -8.57
C ILE A 122 2.53 26.10 -7.49
N GLY A 123 1.58 26.18 -6.55
CA GLY A 123 1.64 27.17 -5.48
C GLY A 123 2.79 26.93 -4.50
N SER A 124 3.07 25.66 -4.17
CA SER A 124 4.14 25.30 -3.22
C SER A 124 5.52 25.62 -3.76
N MET A 125 5.72 25.50 -5.09
CA MET A 125 6.93 25.93 -5.77
C MET A 125 7.16 27.45 -5.65
N GLN A 126 6.09 28.25 -5.65
CA GLN A 126 6.20 29.71 -5.45
C GLN A 126 6.77 30.03 -4.06
N ILE A 127 6.25 29.38 -3.02
CA ILE A 127 6.67 29.59 -1.63
C ILE A 127 8.08 29.05 -1.38
N PHE A 128 8.37 27.87 -1.95
CA PHE A 128 9.70 27.26 -1.90
C PHE A 128 10.77 28.21 -2.44
N LEU A 129 10.59 28.71 -3.67
CA LEU A 129 11.56 29.61 -4.30
C LEU A 129 11.63 30.97 -3.60
N LEU A 130 10.51 31.44 -3.03
CA LEU A 130 10.49 32.65 -2.22
C LEU A 130 11.47 32.55 -1.04
N PHE A 131 11.38 31.47 -0.26
CA PHE A 131 12.25 31.29 0.91
C PHE A 131 13.67 30.83 0.54
N LEU A 132 13.83 29.95 -0.45
CA LEU A 132 15.12 29.42 -0.87
C LEU A 132 16.03 30.52 -1.45
N LEU A 133 15.49 31.35 -2.36
CA LEU A 133 16.27 32.39 -3.01
C LEU A 133 16.49 33.61 -2.13
N GLY A 134 15.83 33.69 -0.97
CA GLY A 134 16.03 34.75 0.00
C GLY A 134 17.50 34.89 0.43
N THR A 135 18.20 33.78 0.63
CA THR A 135 19.63 33.78 1.00
C THR A 135 20.50 34.40 -0.10
N VAL A 136 20.18 34.14 -1.36
CA VAL A 136 20.92 34.64 -2.53
C VAL A 136 20.62 36.12 -2.76
N SER A 137 19.35 36.52 -2.72
CA SER A 137 18.94 37.91 -2.89
C SER A 137 19.47 38.81 -1.78
N GLY A 138 19.47 38.34 -0.53
CA GLY A 138 20.07 39.04 0.60
C GLY A 138 21.56 39.37 0.38
N ARG A 139 22.33 38.41 -0.14
CA ARG A 139 23.75 38.61 -0.49
C ARG A 139 23.95 39.67 -1.58
N LEU A 140 23.12 39.63 -2.63
CA LEU A 140 23.19 40.60 -3.71
C LEU A 140 22.91 42.01 -3.20
N ILE A 141 21.95 42.15 -2.29
CA ILE A 141 21.63 43.42 -1.64
C ILE A 141 22.80 43.90 -0.77
N ASP A 142 23.41 43.03 0.04
CA ASP A 142 24.59 43.34 0.86
C ASP A 142 25.78 43.80 -0.03
N ALA A 143 25.94 43.19 -1.21
CA ALA A 143 26.95 43.54 -2.21
C ALA A 143 26.64 44.83 -2.99
N GLY A 144 25.53 45.52 -2.67
CA GLY A 144 25.12 46.80 -3.25
C GLY A 144 24.24 46.70 -4.49
N TYR A 145 23.76 45.51 -4.85
CA TYR A 145 22.91 45.27 -6.04
C TYR A 145 21.41 45.35 -5.73
N PHE A 146 20.99 46.22 -4.80
CA PHE A 146 19.59 46.37 -4.39
C PHE A 146 18.63 46.59 -5.57
N ARG A 147 18.91 47.59 -6.42
CA ARG A 147 18.03 47.92 -7.57
C ARG A 147 18.00 46.83 -8.63
N ALA A 148 19.12 46.18 -8.90
CA ALA A 148 19.19 45.09 -9.87
C ALA A 148 18.35 43.89 -9.39
N THR A 149 18.52 43.52 -8.12
CA THR A 149 17.76 42.44 -7.48
C THR A 149 16.25 42.70 -7.52
N LEU A 150 15.84 43.94 -7.25
CA LEU A 150 14.44 44.38 -7.29
C LEU A 150 13.86 44.31 -8.71
N ILE A 151 14.57 44.83 -9.72
CA ILE A 151 14.13 44.79 -11.13
C ILE A 151 14.02 43.33 -11.61
N THR A 152 15.02 42.49 -11.31
CA THR A 152 14.98 41.07 -11.66
C THR A 152 13.76 40.39 -11.04
N GLY A 153 13.45 40.68 -9.77
CA GLY A 153 12.24 40.21 -9.10
C GLY A 153 10.97 40.54 -9.86
N PHE A 154 10.77 41.81 -10.21
CA PHE A 154 9.59 42.27 -10.94
C PHE A 154 9.47 41.65 -12.33
N VAL A 155 10.57 41.55 -13.09
CA VAL A 155 10.55 40.96 -14.43
C VAL A 155 10.08 39.51 -14.39
N PHE A 156 10.60 38.70 -13.46
CA PHE A 156 10.21 37.30 -13.32
C PHE A 156 8.79 37.13 -12.77
N GLN A 157 8.37 37.95 -11.80
CA GLN A 157 7.02 37.90 -11.23
C GLN A 157 5.96 38.28 -12.28
N ILE A 158 6.13 39.42 -12.92
CA ILE A 158 5.19 39.92 -13.95
C ILE A 158 5.21 38.97 -15.16
N GLY A 159 6.41 38.60 -15.64
CA GLY A 159 6.55 37.65 -16.75
C GLY A 159 5.90 36.30 -16.46
N GLY A 160 6.03 35.78 -15.23
CA GLY A 160 5.38 34.54 -14.79
C GLY A 160 3.85 34.63 -14.80
N ILE A 161 3.27 35.73 -14.30
CA ILE A 161 1.81 35.94 -14.27
C ILE A 161 1.24 36.12 -15.68
N PHE A 162 1.89 36.90 -16.53
CA PHE A 162 1.49 37.04 -17.93
C PHE A 162 1.65 35.73 -18.71
N GLY A 163 2.72 34.97 -18.45
CA GLY A 163 2.92 33.63 -19.01
C GLY A 163 1.82 32.63 -18.58
N ALA A 164 1.38 32.70 -17.34
CA ALA A 164 0.26 31.90 -16.83
C ALA A 164 -1.05 32.23 -17.57
N SER A 165 -1.22 33.46 -18.07
CA SER A 165 -2.42 33.86 -18.83
C SER A 165 -2.59 33.16 -20.19
N TRP A 166 -1.52 32.56 -20.73
CA TRP A 166 -1.52 31.79 -21.98
C TRP A 166 -1.36 30.28 -21.74
N SER A 167 -1.35 29.87 -20.48
CA SER A 167 -1.11 28.48 -20.10
C SER A 167 -2.38 27.64 -20.26
N SER A 168 -2.20 26.42 -20.78
CA SER A 168 -3.29 25.46 -21.02
C SER A 168 -2.98 24.05 -20.53
N LYS A 169 -1.71 23.75 -20.21
CA LYS A 169 -1.25 22.47 -19.69
C LYS A 169 -0.66 22.67 -18.30
N TYR A 170 -0.72 21.63 -17.45
CA TYR A 170 -0.16 21.64 -16.10
C TYR A 170 1.26 22.21 -16.04
N TRP A 171 2.18 21.69 -16.87
CA TRP A 171 3.57 22.14 -16.84
C TRP A 171 3.76 23.61 -17.28
N HIS A 172 2.83 24.18 -18.08
CA HIS A 172 2.86 25.61 -18.41
C HIS A 172 2.62 26.45 -17.14
N PHE A 173 1.64 26.06 -16.32
CA PHE A 173 1.33 26.74 -15.05
C PHE A 173 2.43 26.52 -14.01
N LEU A 174 3.00 25.31 -13.92
CA LEU A 174 4.14 25.04 -13.03
C LEU A 174 5.35 25.91 -13.38
N LEU A 175 5.67 26.05 -14.68
CA LEU A 175 6.80 26.86 -15.12
C LEU A 175 6.55 28.37 -14.95
N SER A 176 5.37 28.86 -15.36
CA SER A 176 5.06 30.28 -15.36
C SER A 176 4.63 30.79 -13.98
N GLN A 177 3.57 30.22 -13.42
CA GLN A 177 3.04 30.61 -12.12
C GLN A 177 3.90 30.06 -10.99
N GLY A 178 4.32 28.80 -11.02
CA GLY A 178 5.13 28.19 -9.97
C GLY A 178 6.56 28.74 -9.91
N ILE A 179 7.34 28.45 -10.95
CA ILE A 179 8.78 28.72 -10.99
C ILE A 179 9.07 30.21 -11.24
N ALA A 180 8.57 30.81 -12.33
CA ALA A 180 8.93 32.17 -12.67
C ALA A 180 8.44 33.19 -11.62
N THR A 181 7.19 33.09 -11.14
CA THR A 181 6.76 33.98 -10.06
C THR A 181 7.43 33.69 -8.73
N GLY A 182 7.78 32.43 -8.44
CA GLY A 182 8.56 32.05 -7.27
C GLY A 182 9.97 32.66 -7.27
N ILE A 183 10.66 32.63 -8.42
CA ILE A 183 11.95 33.33 -8.61
C ILE A 183 11.79 34.82 -8.38
N GLY A 184 10.76 35.43 -8.99
CA GLY A 184 10.47 36.85 -8.82
C GLY A 184 10.29 37.22 -7.34
N ASN A 185 9.47 36.44 -6.65
CA ASN A 185 9.18 36.61 -5.23
C ASN A 185 10.38 36.39 -4.31
N GLY A 186 11.24 35.40 -4.59
CA GLY A 186 12.44 35.17 -3.79
C GLY A 186 13.53 36.22 -3.99
N MET A 187 13.59 36.82 -5.18
CA MET A 187 14.54 37.88 -5.48
C MET A 187 14.23 39.16 -4.71
N HIS A 188 12.96 39.59 -4.62
CA HIS A 188 12.64 40.85 -3.95
C HIS A 188 12.18 40.74 -2.49
N PHE A 189 11.89 39.53 -1.97
CA PHE A 189 11.42 39.35 -0.59
C PHE A 189 12.45 39.76 0.47
N THR A 190 13.75 39.60 0.25
CA THR A 190 14.75 40.04 1.24
C THR A 190 15.05 41.53 1.17
N ALA A 191 14.82 42.15 0.01
CA ALA A 191 14.91 43.59 -0.18
C ALA A 191 13.96 44.33 0.78
N LEU A 192 12.77 43.76 1.01
CA LEU A 192 11.78 44.20 1.99
C LEU A 192 12.34 44.32 3.41
N VAL A 193 12.77 43.18 3.97
CA VAL A 193 13.16 43.07 5.38
C VAL A 193 14.40 43.93 5.64
N TRP A 194 15.32 43.93 4.68
CA TRP A 194 16.53 44.73 4.72
C TRP A 194 16.21 46.23 4.70
N LEU A 195 15.37 46.71 3.76
CA LEU A 195 15.05 48.13 3.60
C LEU A 195 14.35 48.72 4.83
N VAL A 196 13.35 48.01 5.38
CA VAL A 196 12.64 48.47 6.60
C VAL A 196 13.59 48.50 7.80
N SER A 197 14.51 47.53 7.90
CA SER A 197 15.47 47.47 9.01
C SER A 197 16.48 48.63 9.05
N GLN A 198 16.73 49.31 7.92
CA GLN A 198 17.60 50.50 7.88
C GLN A 198 16.93 51.78 8.41
N TYR A 199 15.62 51.77 8.59
CA TYR A 199 14.85 52.95 8.99
C TYR A 199 14.24 52.83 10.39
N PHE A 200 14.11 51.63 10.94
CA PHE A 200 13.49 51.42 12.24
C PHE A 200 14.35 50.51 13.12
N THR A 201 14.71 50.98 14.32
CA THR A 201 15.49 50.25 15.33
C THR A 201 14.61 49.93 16.54
N LYS A 202 13.99 50.92 17.19
CA LYS A 202 13.12 50.74 18.38
C LYS A 202 11.70 50.30 18.01
N ARG A 203 11.17 50.72 16.85
CA ARG A 203 9.81 50.34 16.37
C ARG A 203 9.83 49.26 15.28
N ARG A 204 10.92 48.51 15.18
CA ARG A 204 11.15 47.55 14.09
C ARG A 204 10.08 46.45 13.99
N GLY A 205 9.68 45.88 15.13
CA GLY A 205 8.64 44.83 15.18
C GLY A 205 7.30 45.33 14.61
N LEU A 206 6.86 46.51 15.05
CA LEU A 206 5.65 47.16 14.52
C LEU A 206 5.75 47.52 13.03
N ALA A 207 6.88 48.08 12.58
CA ALA A 207 7.08 48.45 11.18
C ALA A 207 7.08 47.23 10.24
N LEU A 208 7.71 46.12 10.66
CA LEU A 208 7.65 44.84 9.96
C LEU A 208 6.26 44.22 10.02
N GLY A 209 5.55 44.34 11.15
CA GLY A 209 4.16 43.90 11.29
C GLY A 209 3.22 44.60 10.32
N ILE A 210 3.29 45.92 10.22
CA ILE A 210 2.52 46.73 9.25
C ILE A 210 2.86 46.32 7.81
N SER A 211 4.15 46.21 7.49
CA SER A 211 4.59 45.75 6.16
C SER A 211 4.04 44.36 5.82
N SER A 212 4.05 43.44 6.80
CA SER A 212 3.56 42.07 6.63
C SER A 212 2.04 41.98 6.38
N CYS A 213 1.26 43.01 6.74
CA CYS A 213 -0.18 43.07 6.46
C CYS A 213 -0.50 43.18 4.97
N GLY A 214 0.49 43.48 4.12
CA GLY A 214 0.33 43.43 2.68
C GLY A 214 -0.19 42.07 2.21
N ALA A 215 0.28 40.96 2.81
CA ALA A 215 -0.08 39.61 2.38
C ALA A 215 -1.58 39.32 2.50
N PRO A 216 -2.22 39.44 3.69
CA PRO A 216 -3.66 39.21 3.79
C PRO A 216 -4.49 40.19 2.95
N ILE A 217 -4.05 41.43 2.80
CA ILE A 217 -4.76 42.43 1.98
C ILE A 217 -4.67 42.07 0.49
N GLY A 218 -3.49 41.71 0.00
CA GLY A 218 -3.29 41.24 -1.36
C GLY A 218 -4.09 39.96 -1.65
N ALA A 219 -4.12 39.02 -0.71
CA ALA A 219 -4.92 37.81 -0.84
C ALA A 219 -6.42 38.12 -1.01
N VAL A 220 -6.95 39.07 -0.26
CA VAL A 220 -8.33 39.56 -0.42
C VAL A 220 -8.52 40.18 -1.81
N ILE A 221 -7.62 41.09 -2.24
CA ILE A 221 -7.72 41.77 -3.54
C ILE A 221 -7.70 40.75 -4.69
N PHE A 222 -6.70 39.86 -4.73
CA PHE A 222 -6.57 38.87 -5.80
C PHE A 222 -7.70 37.84 -5.78
N THR A 223 -8.18 37.43 -4.61
CA THR A 223 -9.34 36.53 -4.51
C THR A 223 -10.62 37.19 -5.04
N ILE A 224 -10.86 38.47 -4.71
CA ILE A 224 -12.02 39.23 -5.23
C ILE A 224 -11.89 39.43 -6.75
N MET A 225 -10.71 39.82 -7.23
CA MET A 225 -10.45 39.96 -8.67
C MET A 225 -10.78 38.65 -9.40
N ALA A 226 -10.32 37.51 -8.90
CA ALA A 226 -10.63 36.22 -9.50
C ALA A 226 -12.12 35.86 -9.42
N GLN A 227 -12.77 36.06 -8.27
CA GLN A 227 -14.19 35.81 -8.08
C GLN A 227 -15.06 36.62 -9.07
N GLN A 228 -14.66 37.87 -9.36
CA GLN A 228 -15.43 38.78 -10.21
C GLN A 228 -15.07 38.69 -11.69
N LEU A 229 -13.80 38.42 -12.03
CA LEU A 229 -13.31 38.47 -13.40
C LEU A 229 -13.32 37.11 -14.09
N ILE A 230 -13.06 35.99 -13.38
CA ILE A 230 -13.05 34.66 -14.01
C ILE A 230 -14.38 34.37 -14.73
N PRO A 231 -15.57 34.63 -14.13
CA PRO A 231 -16.84 34.37 -14.81
C PRO A 231 -17.15 35.34 -15.97
N LYS A 232 -16.57 36.55 -15.96
CA LYS A 232 -16.91 37.61 -16.93
C LYS A 232 -15.98 37.66 -18.14
N VAL A 233 -14.68 37.49 -17.90
CA VAL A 233 -13.62 37.69 -18.91
C VAL A 233 -12.69 36.49 -19.02
N GLY A 234 -12.92 35.42 -18.25
CA GLY A 234 -12.11 34.21 -18.23
C GLY A 234 -10.80 34.36 -17.44
N ILE A 235 -10.12 33.23 -17.24
CA ILE A 235 -8.87 33.16 -16.45
C ILE A 235 -7.72 33.96 -17.07
N ALA A 236 -7.61 33.98 -18.40
CA ALA A 236 -6.55 34.67 -19.11
C ALA A 236 -6.55 36.18 -18.83
N TRP A 237 -7.69 36.85 -19.01
CA TRP A 237 -7.79 38.29 -18.72
C TRP A 237 -7.79 38.58 -17.22
N THR A 238 -8.28 37.67 -16.39
CA THR A 238 -8.14 37.78 -14.93
C THR A 238 -6.67 37.87 -14.52
N LEU A 239 -5.83 36.93 -14.97
CA LEU A 239 -4.40 36.91 -14.64
C LEU A 239 -3.67 38.14 -15.21
N ARG A 240 -4.03 38.63 -16.40
CA ARG A 240 -3.48 39.87 -16.96
C ARG A 240 -3.86 41.10 -16.12
N SER A 241 -5.11 41.19 -15.67
CA SER A 241 -5.56 42.27 -14.79
C SER A 241 -4.78 42.26 -13.47
N MET A 242 -4.54 41.08 -12.88
CA MET A 242 -3.67 40.95 -11.71
C MET A 242 -2.22 41.36 -12.01
N GLY A 243 -1.69 40.97 -13.18
CA GLY A 243 -0.36 41.37 -13.64
C GLY A 243 -0.23 42.88 -13.85
N PHE A 244 -1.27 43.57 -14.31
CA PHE A 244 -1.28 45.04 -14.44
C PHE A 244 -1.30 45.75 -13.08
N LEU A 245 -2.02 45.20 -12.09
CA LEU A 245 -1.98 45.72 -10.72
C LEU A 245 -0.57 45.59 -10.13
N ILE A 246 0.02 44.40 -10.23
CA ILE A 246 1.39 44.14 -9.73
C ILE A 246 2.42 45.01 -10.49
N LEU A 247 2.23 45.22 -11.79
CA LEU A 247 3.08 46.14 -12.56
C LEU A 247 2.98 47.57 -12.02
N PHE A 248 1.76 48.06 -11.76
CA PHE A 248 1.53 49.40 -11.22
C PHE A 248 2.21 49.57 -9.84
N ASP A 249 2.01 48.62 -8.93
CA ASP A 249 2.63 48.61 -7.61
C ASP A 249 4.16 48.50 -7.71
N SER A 250 4.68 47.68 -8.62
CA SER A 250 6.12 47.56 -8.90
C SER A 250 6.78 48.88 -9.31
N ILE A 251 6.14 49.72 -10.14
CA ILE A 251 6.71 51.03 -10.49
C ILE A 251 6.67 51.97 -9.27
N ILE A 252 5.60 51.94 -8.47
CA ILE A 252 5.54 52.73 -7.22
C ILE A 252 6.69 52.33 -6.29
N ILE A 253 6.84 51.03 -6.02
CA ILE A 253 7.90 50.46 -5.17
C ILE A 253 9.28 50.92 -5.66
N PHE A 254 9.54 50.84 -6.97
CA PHE A 254 10.81 51.26 -7.55
C PHE A 254 11.09 52.76 -7.33
N LEU A 255 10.07 53.61 -7.40
CA LEU A 255 10.21 55.07 -7.22
C LEU A 255 10.41 55.49 -5.76
N ILE A 256 9.76 54.79 -4.82
CA ILE A 256 9.77 55.18 -3.39
C ILE A 256 10.87 54.49 -2.56
N SER A 257 11.43 53.37 -3.04
CA SER A 257 12.48 52.62 -2.35
C SER A 257 13.81 53.37 -2.32
N ARG A 258 14.30 53.66 -1.11
CA ARG A 258 15.53 54.45 -0.87
C ARG A 258 16.48 53.71 0.09
N PRO A 259 17.42 52.89 -0.42
CA PRO A 259 18.45 52.26 0.41
C PRO A 259 19.38 53.32 1.03
N LYS A 260 19.73 53.19 2.32
CA LYS A 260 20.57 54.16 3.05
C LYS A 260 22.07 53.85 3.03
N GLU A 261 22.44 52.58 2.93
CA GLU A 261 23.83 52.14 3.10
C GLU A 261 24.47 51.64 1.79
N GLY A 262 25.79 51.86 1.67
CA GLY A 262 26.64 51.33 0.60
C GLY A 262 27.17 49.91 0.87
N LYS A 263 27.90 49.34 -0.10
CA LYS A 263 28.42 47.96 -0.10
C LYS A 263 29.02 47.56 1.26
N ARG A 264 28.47 46.50 1.87
CA ARG A 264 29.06 45.84 3.06
C ARG A 264 29.93 44.67 2.62
N SER A 265 30.97 44.32 3.39
CA SER A 265 31.70 43.07 3.14
C SER A 265 30.74 41.90 3.43
N SER A 266 30.50 41.07 2.43
CA SER A 266 29.68 39.89 2.58
C SER A 266 30.38 38.91 3.54
N GLY A 267 29.81 38.68 4.72
CA GLY A 267 30.24 37.56 5.58
C GLY A 267 30.05 36.18 4.89
N PRO A 268 30.39 35.06 5.57
CA PRO A 268 30.24 33.72 5.00
C PRO A 268 28.79 33.39 4.61
N LEU A 269 28.60 32.52 3.60
CA LEU A 269 27.28 32.06 3.12
C LEU A 269 26.56 31.14 4.12
N LEU A 270 27.33 30.36 4.89
CA LEU A 270 26.81 29.41 5.85
C LEU A 270 27.58 29.54 7.16
N GLU A 271 26.85 29.56 8.28
CA GLU A 271 27.41 29.42 9.62
C GLU A 271 27.03 28.04 10.18
N LEU A 272 27.66 26.97 9.68
CA LEU A 272 27.32 25.60 10.10
C LEU A 272 27.45 25.38 11.62
N ALA A 273 28.28 26.18 12.30
CA ALA A 273 28.40 26.18 13.75
C ALA A 273 27.09 26.52 14.48
N ALA A 274 26.19 27.32 13.87
CA ALA A 274 24.91 27.67 14.46
C ALA A 274 24.02 26.44 14.72
N PHE A 275 24.09 25.40 13.88
CA PHE A 275 23.35 24.15 14.09
C PHE A 275 23.88 23.31 15.26
N LYS A 276 25.08 23.60 15.77
CA LYS A 276 25.58 22.99 17.02
C LYS A 276 24.99 23.67 18.26
N GLU A 277 24.43 24.87 18.11
CA GLU A 277 23.71 25.53 19.19
C GLU A 277 22.31 24.95 19.31
N LEU A 278 22.07 24.22 20.39
CA LEU A 278 20.79 23.57 20.66
C LEU A 278 19.56 24.49 20.50
N PRO A 279 19.50 25.73 21.06
CA PRO A 279 18.32 26.58 20.87
C PRO A 279 18.04 26.93 19.40
N TYR A 280 19.08 27.14 18.60
CA TYR A 280 18.95 27.46 17.18
C TYR A 280 18.51 26.26 16.35
N LEU A 281 19.09 25.08 16.62
CA LEU A 281 18.71 23.82 15.99
C LEU A 281 17.23 23.47 16.27
N LEU A 282 16.83 23.53 17.55
CA LEU A 282 15.47 23.25 17.99
C LEU A 282 14.45 24.23 17.39
N PHE A 283 14.79 25.53 17.35
CA PHE A 283 13.97 26.53 16.67
C PHE A 283 13.79 26.21 15.19
N THR A 284 14.88 25.83 14.50
CA THR A 284 14.84 25.50 13.07
C THR A 284 13.97 24.27 12.78
N ILE A 285 14.14 23.18 13.56
CA ILE A 285 13.35 21.96 13.44
C ILE A 285 11.86 22.23 13.71
N GLY A 286 11.56 22.97 14.77
CA GLY A 286 10.18 23.29 15.10
C GLY A 286 9.50 24.15 14.02
N MET A 287 10.22 25.15 13.49
CA MET A 287 9.68 25.99 12.41
C MET A 287 9.50 25.23 11.10
N PHE A 288 10.35 24.24 10.81
CA PHE A 288 10.17 23.33 9.67
C PHE A 288 8.83 22.60 9.76
N PHE A 289 8.52 21.94 10.88
CA PHE A 289 7.26 21.23 11.03
C PHE A 289 6.05 22.16 11.10
N THR A 290 6.22 23.36 11.66
CA THR A 290 5.15 24.37 11.70
C THR A 290 4.74 24.83 10.30
N LEU A 291 5.72 25.14 9.45
CA LEU A 291 5.44 25.62 8.09
C LEU A 291 5.06 24.49 7.11
N LEU A 292 5.33 23.24 7.46
CA LEU A 292 4.84 22.07 6.72
C LEU A 292 3.30 22.02 6.70
N GLY A 293 2.63 22.39 7.80
CA GLY A 293 1.16 22.39 7.89
C GLY A 293 0.49 23.74 7.65
N ALA A 294 1.21 24.86 7.82
CA ALA A 294 0.61 26.21 7.87
C ALA A 294 -0.17 26.61 6.61
N TYR A 295 0.32 26.22 5.42
CA TYR A 295 -0.25 26.63 4.14
C TYR A 295 -1.38 25.72 3.63
N PHE A 296 -1.59 24.56 4.27
CA PHE A 296 -2.61 23.60 3.86
C PHE A 296 -4.01 24.24 3.76
N ALA A 297 -4.45 24.92 4.82
CA ALA A 297 -5.77 25.55 4.85
C ALA A 297 -5.96 26.60 3.75
N TYR A 298 -4.93 27.38 3.41
CA TYR A 298 -5.01 28.40 2.36
C TYR A 298 -5.29 27.81 0.98
N TYR A 299 -4.88 26.56 0.73
CA TYR A 299 -5.01 25.90 -0.56
C TYR A 299 -6.33 25.13 -0.63
N TYR A 300 -6.73 24.53 0.48
CA TYR A 300 -7.75 23.49 0.50
C TYR A 300 -9.09 23.91 1.10
N VAL A 301 -9.18 25.02 1.85
CA VAL A 301 -10.46 25.51 2.41
C VAL A 301 -11.52 25.79 1.33
N PRO A 302 -11.21 26.47 0.21
CA PRO A 302 -12.20 26.67 -0.86
C PRO A 302 -12.64 25.34 -1.47
N LEU A 303 -11.70 24.40 -1.63
CA LEU A 303 -12.00 23.10 -2.19
C LEU A 303 -12.91 22.27 -1.27
N PHE A 304 -12.62 22.25 0.03
CA PHE A 304 -13.45 21.64 1.08
C PHE A 304 -14.86 22.22 1.10
N GLY A 305 -14.98 23.55 1.09
CA GLY A 305 -16.26 24.23 1.09
C GLY A 305 -17.15 23.80 -0.08
N ARG A 306 -16.58 23.61 -1.27
CA ARG A 306 -17.34 23.14 -2.45
C ARG A 306 -17.66 21.65 -2.40
N LYS A 307 -16.65 20.81 -2.18
CA LYS A 307 -16.78 19.35 -2.28
C LYS A 307 -17.57 18.73 -1.12
N ASN A 308 -17.45 19.28 0.09
CA ASN A 308 -17.98 18.63 1.30
C ASN A 308 -19.16 19.39 1.91
N LEU A 309 -19.23 20.71 1.72
CA LEU A 309 -20.32 21.55 2.26
C LEU A 309 -21.26 22.08 1.17
N GLY A 310 -21.04 21.73 -0.09
CA GLY A 310 -21.90 22.15 -1.21
C GLY A 310 -21.92 23.66 -1.48
N LEU A 311 -20.90 24.41 -1.03
CA LEU A 311 -20.82 25.84 -1.32
C LEU A 311 -20.64 26.07 -2.83
N ASN A 312 -21.37 27.04 -3.38
CA ASN A 312 -21.10 27.51 -4.73
C ASN A 312 -19.72 28.20 -4.81
N ASN A 313 -19.17 28.37 -6.02
CA ASN A 313 -17.84 28.98 -6.21
C ASN A 313 -17.71 30.34 -5.52
N SER A 314 -18.77 31.16 -5.52
CA SER A 314 -18.77 32.46 -4.84
C SER A 314 -18.65 32.32 -3.31
N GLY A 315 -19.40 31.38 -2.72
CA GLY A 315 -19.39 31.10 -1.29
C GLY A 315 -18.05 30.54 -0.82
N ALA A 316 -17.45 29.61 -1.55
CA ALA A 316 -16.15 29.05 -1.24
C ALA A 316 -15.01 30.09 -1.28
N LEU A 317 -15.03 30.98 -2.29
CA LEU A 317 -14.06 32.09 -2.38
C LEU A 317 -14.29 33.15 -1.29
N THR A 318 -15.55 33.35 -0.87
CA THR A 318 -15.89 34.24 0.25
C THR A 318 -15.26 33.74 1.56
N ILE A 319 -15.22 32.42 1.79
CA ILE A 319 -14.53 31.85 2.97
C ILE A 319 -13.03 32.17 2.94
N LEU A 320 -12.36 32.10 1.78
CA LEU A 320 -10.96 32.48 1.65
C LEU A 320 -10.72 33.98 1.86
N ILE A 321 -11.65 34.82 1.43
CA ILE A 321 -11.65 36.27 1.71
C ILE A 321 -11.72 36.52 3.22
N ILE A 322 -12.61 35.82 3.93
CA ILE A 322 -12.73 35.92 5.40
C ILE A 322 -11.43 35.48 6.07
N MET A 323 -10.87 34.34 5.66
CA MET A 323 -9.58 33.84 6.16
C MET A 323 -8.47 34.89 6.02
N SER A 324 -8.41 35.53 4.86
CA SER A 324 -7.39 36.54 4.56
C SER A 324 -7.62 37.83 5.35
N ALA A 325 -8.87 38.32 5.45
CA ALA A 325 -9.20 39.54 6.19
C ALA A 325 -8.86 39.42 7.69
N VAL A 326 -9.19 38.29 8.31
CA VAL A 326 -8.85 38.02 9.72
C VAL A 326 -7.34 37.97 9.92
N GLY A 327 -6.59 37.48 8.92
CA GLY A 327 -5.13 37.46 8.94
C GLY A 327 -4.49 38.81 9.25
N ILE A 328 -5.12 39.94 8.88
CA ILE A 328 -4.65 41.29 9.23
C ILE A 328 -4.52 41.45 10.76
N THR A 329 -5.56 41.04 11.49
CA THR A 329 -5.57 41.13 12.96
C THR A 329 -4.55 40.17 13.59
N GLY A 330 -4.39 38.97 13.03
CA GLY A 330 -3.38 37.99 13.46
C GLY A 330 -1.93 38.46 13.25
N ARG A 331 -1.66 39.32 12.26
CA ARG A 331 -0.32 39.90 12.02
C ARG A 331 0.00 41.14 12.85
N LEU A 332 -1.00 41.76 13.48
CA LEU A 332 -0.83 42.99 14.25
C LEU A 332 -0.91 42.76 15.76
N ILE A 333 -1.93 42.02 16.23
CA ILE A 333 -2.25 41.93 17.66
C ILE A 333 -1.20 41.11 18.42
N PRO A 334 -0.85 39.88 18.04
CA PRO A 334 0.12 39.08 18.79
C PRO A 334 1.54 39.68 18.80
N PRO A 335 2.12 40.16 17.68
CA PRO A 335 3.41 40.86 17.71
C PRO A 335 3.41 42.11 18.60
N TYR A 336 2.32 42.86 18.64
CA TYR A 336 2.21 44.03 19.53
C TYR A 336 2.34 43.65 21.01
N PHE A 337 1.73 42.55 21.44
CA PHE A 337 1.86 42.05 22.81
C PHE A 337 3.21 41.37 23.07
N ALA A 338 3.80 40.74 22.05
CA ALA A 338 5.13 40.15 22.11
C ALA A 338 6.20 41.18 22.44
N ASP A 339 6.15 42.34 21.77
CA ASP A 339 7.12 43.43 21.95
C ASP A 339 7.01 44.12 23.32
N ARG A 340 5.85 44.03 24.00
CA ARG A 340 5.59 44.75 25.26
C ARG A 340 5.68 43.92 26.53
N SER A 341 5.25 42.66 26.49
CA SER A 341 4.87 41.95 27.73
C SER A 341 5.27 40.47 27.77
N ILE A 342 5.31 39.77 26.63
CA ILE A 342 5.42 38.30 26.62
C ILE A 342 6.73 37.80 25.98
N LYS A 343 7.43 38.65 25.22
CA LYS A 343 8.56 38.34 24.33
C LYS A 343 8.14 37.58 23.04
N PRO A 344 8.77 37.86 21.88
CA PRO A 344 8.52 37.21 20.59
C PRO A 344 8.47 35.67 20.62
N LEU A 345 9.49 35.01 21.16
CA LEU A 345 9.60 33.55 21.10
C LEU A 345 8.50 32.84 21.88
N ARG A 346 8.11 33.35 23.05
CA ARG A 346 7.00 32.79 23.84
C ARG A 346 5.65 33.00 23.15
N THR A 347 5.46 34.16 22.55
CA THR A 347 4.23 34.47 21.80
C THR A 347 4.11 33.58 20.56
N LEU A 348 5.24 33.29 19.89
CA LEU A 348 5.30 32.34 18.77
C LEU A 348 4.87 30.94 19.20
N VAL A 349 5.38 30.44 20.33
CA VAL A 349 5.00 29.13 20.88
C VAL A 349 3.50 29.05 21.19
N ILE A 350 2.95 30.07 21.87
CA ILE A 350 1.51 30.13 22.17
C ILE A 350 0.68 30.12 20.88
N SER A 351 1.06 30.96 19.91
CA SER A 351 0.35 31.07 18.63
C SER A 351 0.41 29.75 17.84
N THR A 352 1.52 29.02 17.95
CA THR A 352 1.72 27.73 17.28
C THR A 352 0.90 26.63 17.93
N LEU A 353 0.84 26.56 19.28
CA LEU A 353 -0.06 25.67 20.01
C LEU A 353 -1.53 25.90 19.60
N LEU A 354 -1.97 27.15 19.63
CA LEU A 354 -3.35 27.49 19.27
C LEU A 354 -3.65 27.18 17.80
N SER A 355 -2.68 27.40 16.89
CA SER A 355 -2.85 27.04 15.48
C SER A 355 -2.99 25.53 15.29
N SER A 356 -2.19 24.74 16.00
CA SER A 356 -2.28 23.26 15.94
C SER A 356 -3.63 22.77 16.46
N LEU A 357 -4.06 23.25 17.64
CA LEU A 357 -5.38 22.93 18.21
C LEU A 357 -6.52 23.27 17.24
N ASN A 358 -6.43 24.42 16.58
CA ASN A 358 -7.41 24.79 15.57
C ASN A 358 -7.42 23.82 14.39
N VAL A 359 -6.28 23.33 13.90
CA VAL A 359 -6.30 22.35 12.79
C VAL A 359 -7.07 21.08 13.14
N TYR A 360 -6.95 20.53 14.36
CA TYR A 360 -7.77 19.39 14.78
C TYR A 360 -9.26 19.75 14.93
N ALA A 361 -9.58 21.00 15.28
CA ALA A 361 -10.95 21.46 15.36
C ALA A 361 -11.66 21.50 13.98
N TRP A 362 -10.93 21.36 12.87
CA TRP A 362 -11.53 21.24 11.54
C TRP A 362 -12.36 19.94 11.41
N ILE A 363 -12.09 18.90 12.20
CA ILE A 363 -12.80 17.60 12.10
C ILE A 363 -14.30 17.80 12.32
N GLY A 364 -14.66 18.65 13.28
CA GLY A 364 -16.06 18.92 13.65
C GLY A 364 -16.80 19.90 12.73
N VAL A 365 -16.21 20.32 11.61
CA VAL A 365 -16.78 21.33 10.72
C VAL A 365 -17.70 20.67 9.69
N HIS A 366 -18.98 20.50 10.03
CA HIS A 366 -19.99 19.91 9.14
C HIS A 366 -20.95 20.93 8.49
N SER A 367 -20.71 22.23 8.66
CA SER A 367 -21.58 23.29 8.12
C SER A 367 -20.79 24.51 7.65
N SER A 368 -21.39 25.31 6.77
CA SER A 368 -20.80 26.57 6.27
C SER A 368 -20.55 27.59 7.39
N THR A 369 -21.47 27.66 8.37
CA THR A 369 -21.30 28.47 9.59
C THR A 369 -20.13 27.95 10.43
N GLY A 370 -20.05 26.63 10.63
CA GLY A 370 -18.92 25.99 11.31
C GLY A 370 -17.59 26.29 10.64
N LEU A 371 -17.54 26.23 9.30
CA LEU A 371 -16.33 26.52 8.52
C LEU A 371 -15.91 27.98 8.67
N THR A 372 -16.87 28.90 8.68
CA THR A 372 -16.60 30.33 8.88
C THR A 372 -15.98 30.58 10.25
N VAL A 373 -16.55 30.00 11.32
CA VAL A 373 -16.05 30.14 12.69
C VAL A 373 -14.64 29.57 12.82
N TRP A 374 -14.41 28.38 12.27
CA TRP A 374 -13.11 27.73 12.28
C TRP A 374 -12.04 28.54 11.54
N VAL A 375 -12.37 29.02 10.33
CA VAL A 375 -11.45 29.83 9.52
C VAL A 375 -11.04 31.12 10.24
N VAL A 376 -11.96 31.78 10.95
CA VAL A 376 -11.63 32.98 11.75
C VAL A 376 -10.60 32.64 12.83
N ALA A 377 -10.82 31.56 13.57
CA ALA A 377 -9.93 31.15 14.65
C ALA A 377 -8.54 30.73 14.13
N TYR A 378 -8.49 29.86 13.11
CA TYR A 378 -7.24 29.41 12.51
C TYR A 378 -6.47 30.53 11.81
N ALA A 379 -7.15 31.41 11.07
CA ALA A 379 -6.52 32.54 10.38
C ALA A 379 -5.81 33.48 11.35
N PHE A 380 -6.43 33.78 12.49
CA PHE A 380 -5.83 34.65 13.50
C PHE A 380 -4.51 34.07 14.02
N THR A 381 -4.50 32.78 14.37
CA THR A 381 -3.33 32.14 15.00
C THR A 381 -2.22 31.84 14.00
N VAL A 382 -2.54 31.35 12.79
CA VAL A 382 -1.51 30.98 11.79
C VAL A 382 -0.79 32.22 11.25
N ASN A 383 -1.48 33.36 11.15
CA ASN A 383 -0.85 34.62 10.73
C ASN A 383 0.06 35.20 11.82
N ALA A 384 -0.27 34.99 13.08
CA ALA A 384 0.61 35.34 14.19
C ALA A 384 1.94 34.57 14.10
N VAL A 385 1.88 33.26 13.80
CA VAL A 385 3.05 32.41 13.58
C VAL A 385 3.94 32.94 12.46
N GLN A 386 3.35 33.28 11.30
CA GLN A 386 4.12 33.77 10.14
C GLN A 386 4.87 35.07 10.44
N THR A 387 4.27 36.01 11.18
CA THR A 387 4.95 37.27 11.54
C THR A 387 5.98 37.07 12.65
N LEU A 388 5.63 36.32 13.71
CA LEU A 388 6.50 36.11 14.87
C LEU A 388 7.71 35.22 14.58
N PHE A 389 7.66 34.39 13.53
CA PHE A 389 8.76 33.53 13.07
C PHE A 389 10.07 34.32 12.90
N THR A 390 10.04 35.42 12.14
CA THR A 390 11.25 36.21 11.89
C THR A 390 11.67 37.06 13.09
N ALA A 391 10.70 37.52 13.90
CA ALA A 391 10.97 38.31 15.10
C ALA A 391 11.66 37.48 16.20
N SER A 392 11.30 36.20 16.34
CA SER A 392 11.81 35.30 17.38
C SER A 392 13.27 34.89 17.16
N MET A 393 13.79 35.05 15.94
CA MET A 393 15.20 34.74 15.59
C MET A 393 16.21 35.58 16.37
N GLY A 394 15.83 36.79 16.79
CA GLY A 394 16.66 37.65 17.63
C GLY A 394 16.89 37.09 19.04
N GLU A 395 15.99 36.24 19.56
CA GLU A 395 16.13 35.63 20.89
C GLU A 395 16.96 34.34 20.89
N VAL A 396 17.05 33.67 19.74
CA VAL A 396 17.84 32.42 19.57
C VAL A 396 19.21 32.65 18.94
N THR A 397 19.57 33.91 18.69
CA THR A 397 20.87 34.32 18.14
C THR A 397 21.70 35.02 19.20
N SER A 398 22.82 34.41 19.58
CA SER A 398 23.75 34.95 20.58
C SER A 398 24.60 36.11 20.04
N ASP A 399 25.02 36.02 18.77
CA ASP A 399 25.80 37.06 18.08
C ASP A 399 24.93 37.77 17.03
N MET A 400 24.49 38.98 17.37
CA MET A 400 23.59 39.78 16.53
C MET A 400 24.22 40.19 15.18
N SER A 401 25.55 40.15 15.04
CA SER A 401 26.21 40.39 13.74
C SER A 401 25.93 39.29 12.72
N LYS A 402 25.54 38.09 13.19
CA LYS A 402 25.27 36.90 12.37
C LYS A 402 23.79 36.60 12.16
N LEU A 403 22.91 37.42 12.75
CA LEU A 403 21.45 37.24 12.69
C LEU A 403 20.91 37.09 11.25
N GLY A 404 21.46 37.84 10.29
CA GLY A 404 21.04 37.75 8.89
C GLY A 404 21.36 36.40 8.23
N VAL A 405 22.58 35.88 8.43
CA VAL A 405 23.00 34.57 7.90
C VAL A 405 22.16 33.45 8.50
N ARG A 406 21.90 33.54 9.81
CA ARG A 406 21.02 32.61 10.53
C ARG A 406 19.57 32.63 10.01
N ILE A 407 18.98 33.81 9.82
CA ILE A 407 17.63 33.93 9.21
C ILE A 407 17.60 33.27 7.82
N GLY A 408 18.61 33.52 6.99
CA GLY A 408 18.71 32.91 5.65
C GLY A 408 18.84 31.38 5.68
N MET A 409 19.63 30.83 6.61
CA MET A 409 19.74 29.39 6.82
C MET A 409 18.41 28.77 7.25
N VAL A 410 17.66 29.40 8.17
CA VAL A 410 16.33 28.90 8.57
C VAL A 410 15.34 28.99 7.42
N PHE A 411 15.29 30.09 6.67
CA PHE A 411 14.47 30.23 5.46
C PHE A 411 14.77 29.12 4.44
N THR A 412 16.04 28.80 4.23
CA THR A 412 16.46 27.71 3.35
C THR A 412 15.90 26.37 3.81
N VAL A 413 15.98 26.06 5.11
CA VAL A 413 15.45 24.80 5.65
C VAL A 413 13.91 24.74 5.54
N VAL A 414 13.20 25.79 5.97
CA VAL A 414 11.73 25.79 5.95
C VAL A 414 11.14 25.90 4.53
N SER A 415 11.94 26.30 3.54
CA SER A 415 11.51 26.31 2.14
C SER A 415 11.06 24.91 1.69
N PHE A 416 11.79 23.86 2.08
CA PHE A 416 11.44 22.47 1.77
C PHE A 416 10.17 22.01 2.48
N ALA A 417 9.90 22.51 3.69
CA ALA A 417 8.63 22.27 4.36
C ALA A 417 7.46 22.89 3.58
N CYS A 418 7.61 24.13 3.11
CA CYS A 418 6.59 24.80 2.31
C CYS A 418 6.40 24.15 0.93
N LEU A 419 7.45 23.53 0.37
CA LEU A 419 7.38 22.78 -0.88
C LEU A 419 6.56 21.49 -0.73
N ALA A 420 6.79 20.75 0.35
CA ALA A 420 6.21 19.43 0.56
C ALA A 420 4.81 19.48 1.20
N GLY A 421 4.53 20.48 2.02
CA GLY A 421 3.31 20.56 2.83
C GLY A 421 2.01 20.45 2.04
N PRO A 422 1.70 21.40 1.13
CA PRO A 422 0.46 21.35 0.36
C PRO A 422 0.33 20.10 -0.54
N PRO A 423 1.38 19.61 -1.25
CA PRO A 423 1.29 18.36 -2.02
C PRO A 423 1.03 17.12 -1.17
N ILE A 424 1.65 17.01 0.01
CA ILE A 424 1.31 15.94 0.96
C ILE A 424 -0.17 16.05 1.33
N GLY A 425 -0.64 17.25 1.67
CA GLY A 425 -2.05 17.51 1.94
C GLY A 425 -2.97 17.14 0.76
N GLY A 426 -2.58 17.47 -0.47
CA GLY A 426 -3.31 17.13 -1.69
C GLY A 426 -3.35 15.64 -1.97
N SER A 427 -2.25 14.93 -1.71
CA SER A 427 -2.20 13.46 -1.82
C SER A 427 -3.10 12.81 -0.78
N LEU A 428 -3.09 13.30 0.47
CA LEU A 428 -3.98 12.82 1.53
C LEU A 428 -5.47 13.05 1.20
N VAL A 429 -5.80 14.22 0.62
CA VAL A 429 -7.16 14.51 0.12
C VAL A 429 -7.53 13.60 -1.05
N THR A 430 -6.58 13.27 -1.93
CA THR A 430 -6.81 12.39 -3.09
C THR A 430 -7.00 10.93 -2.64
N LEU A 431 -6.20 10.47 -1.68
CA LEU A 431 -6.32 9.15 -1.03
C LEU A 431 -7.64 9.02 -0.24
N GLY A 432 -8.16 10.13 0.28
CA GLY A 432 -9.48 10.20 0.92
C GLY A 432 -10.66 10.41 -0.02
N HIS A 433 -10.50 10.22 -1.34
CA HIS A 433 -11.55 10.46 -2.37
C HIS A 433 -12.21 11.85 -2.31
N GLY A 434 -11.47 12.90 -1.92
CA GLY A 434 -12.01 14.26 -1.76
C GLY A 434 -12.75 14.49 -0.44
N ASN A 435 -12.70 13.54 0.49
CA ASN A 435 -13.29 13.67 1.81
C ASN A 435 -12.28 14.31 2.79
N PHE A 436 -12.36 15.62 2.99
CA PHE A 436 -11.46 16.34 3.91
C PHE A 436 -11.74 16.03 5.40
N PHE A 437 -12.80 15.28 5.70
CA PHE A 437 -13.07 14.72 7.02
C PHE A 437 -12.13 13.56 7.38
N ASN A 438 -11.25 13.16 6.45
CA ASN A 438 -10.25 12.14 6.73
C ASN A 438 -9.32 12.61 7.85
N PHE A 439 -9.44 11.94 9.00
CA PHE A 439 -8.76 12.17 10.28
C PHE A 439 -7.23 12.31 10.09
N SER A 440 -6.67 11.60 9.09
CA SER A 440 -5.26 11.58 8.69
C SER A 440 -4.74 12.92 8.14
N THR A 441 -5.53 13.68 7.39
CA THR A 441 -5.09 14.96 6.80
C THR A 441 -4.94 16.04 7.88
N GLN A 442 -5.80 15.98 8.89
CA GLN A 442 -5.88 16.95 9.97
C GLN A 442 -4.94 16.58 11.13
N LEU A 443 -4.74 15.29 11.41
CA LEU A 443 -3.68 14.80 12.31
C LEU A 443 -2.29 15.17 11.79
N VAL A 444 -1.99 14.90 10.51
CA VAL A 444 -0.66 15.22 9.95
C VAL A 444 -0.42 16.72 9.94
N CYS A 445 -1.40 17.57 9.64
CA CYS A 445 -1.21 19.01 9.69
C CYS A 445 -1.13 19.54 11.14
N GLY A 446 -1.97 19.03 12.05
CA GLY A 446 -2.01 19.40 13.47
C GLY A 446 -0.75 18.99 14.23
N ASP A 447 -0.31 17.73 14.10
CA ASP A 447 0.86 17.16 14.81
C ASP A 447 2.16 17.87 14.42
N ARG A 448 2.28 18.25 13.14
CA ARG A 448 3.44 18.97 12.61
C ARG A 448 3.47 20.41 13.10
N ILE A 449 2.32 21.08 13.20
CA ILE A 449 2.25 22.41 13.84
C ILE A 449 2.51 22.31 15.35
N HIS A 450 2.09 21.24 16.04
CA HIS A 450 2.33 21.05 17.48
C HIS A 450 3.81 20.88 17.87
N SER A 451 4.65 20.44 16.93
CA SER A 451 6.03 20.02 17.18
C SER A 451 6.98 21.15 17.64
N LEU A 452 6.77 22.41 17.21
CA LEU A 452 7.59 23.55 17.67
C LEU A 452 7.39 23.85 19.17
N SER A 453 6.15 23.71 19.64
CA SER A 453 5.78 24.07 21.00
C SER A 453 6.35 23.10 22.03
N LEU A 454 6.37 21.80 21.70
CA LEU A 454 6.98 20.75 22.52
C LEU A 454 8.50 20.88 22.59
N VAL A 455 9.13 21.22 21.45
CA VAL A 455 10.58 21.39 21.31
C VAL A 455 11.10 22.60 22.11
N VAL A 456 10.35 23.70 22.17
CA VAL A 456 10.73 24.89 22.97
C VAL A 456 10.35 24.76 24.45
N LEU A 457 9.23 24.08 24.77
CA LEU A 457 8.83 23.79 26.16
C LEU A 457 9.83 22.86 26.88
N GLY A 458 10.56 22.00 26.16
CA GLY A 458 11.65 21.18 26.71
C GLY A 458 12.79 21.97 27.37
N LYS A 459 12.88 23.30 27.16
CA LYS A 459 13.80 24.20 27.88
C LYS A 459 13.19 24.91 29.09
N MET A 460 11.86 24.92 29.27
CA MET A 460 11.21 25.50 30.44
C MET A 460 10.92 24.40 31.46
N LYS A 461 11.50 24.50 32.67
CA LYS A 461 11.61 23.47 33.74
C LYS A 461 10.30 22.78 34.23
N SER A 462 9.17 22.94 33.56
CA SER A 462 7.87 22.38 33.94
C SER A 462 7.48 21.23 33.01
N VAL A 463 8.28 20.16 33.06
CA VAL A 463 8.12 18.92 32.26
C VAL A 463 6.99 18.03 32.80
N THR A 464 6.65 18.14 34.08
CA THR A 464 5.66 17.29 34.74
C THR A 464 4.21 17.67 34.42
N ALA A 465 3.91 18.92 34.09
CA ALA A 465 2.55 19.37 33.73
C ALA A 465 2.23 19.14 32.23
N ALA A 466 3.23 19.21 31.35
CA ALA A 466 3.06 18.99 29.92
C ALA A 466 2.92 17.49 29.57
N LEU A 467 3.66 16.61 30.27
CA LEU A 467 3.53 15.16 30.11
C LEU A 467 2.22 14.61 30.69
N SER A 468 1.69 15.23 31.76
CA SER A 468 0.40 14.84 32.33
C SER A 468 -0.79 15.35 31.50
N LEU A 469 -0.68 16.47 30.78
CA LEU A 469 -1.69 16.88 29.79
C LEU A 469 -1.64 16.03 28.52
N PHE A 470 -0.46 15.53 28.12
CA PHE A 470 -0.29 14.55 27.04
C PHE A 470 -1.00 13.24 27.38
N GLY A 471 -0.90 12.78 28.63
CA GLY A 471 -1.66 11.63 29.13
C GLY A 471 -3.15 11.88 29.30
N LEU A 472 -3.58 13.10 29.68
CA LEU A 472 -5.00 13.40 29.89
C LEU A 472 -5.79 13.59 28.58
N LEU A 473 -5.17 14.08 27.51
CA LEU A 473 -5.84 14.27 26.21
C LEU A 473 -5.64 13.07 25.26
N ALA A 474 -4.57 12.29 25.41
CA ALA A 474 -4.52 10.94 24.85
C ALA A 474 -5.47 9.97 25.58
N GLY A 475 -5.84 10.28 26.84
CA GLY A 475 -6.79 9.51 27.64
C GLY A 475 -8.27 9.83 27.42
N LEU A 476 -8.60 10.93 26.72
CA LEU A 476 -9.99 11.30 26.40
C LEU A 476 -10.44 10.88 24.99
N SER A 477 -9.60 10.16 24.24
CA SER A 477 -10.00 9.43 23.02
C SER A 477 -10.55 8.03 23.32
N HIS A 478 -10.76 7.68 24.59
CA HIS A 478 -11.36 6.42 25.02
C HIS A 478 -12.69 6.65 25.74
N SER A 479 -13.70 7.17 25.02
CA SER A 479 -15.12 6.91 25.28
C SER A 479 -16.02 7.89 24.52
N VAL A 480 -16.35 7.61 23.27
CA VAL A 480 -17.67 7.96 22.71
C VAL A 480 -18.12 6.73 21.93
N HIS A 481 -19.30 6.23 22.31
CA HIS A 481 -19.92 4.95 21.94
C HIS A 481 -19.53 4.46 20.55
N ALA A 482 -18.79 3.34 20.43
CA ALA A 482 -19.33 2.00 20.60
C ALA A 482 -20.68 1.85 19.87
N HIS A 483 -20.64 1.82 18.54
CA HIS A 483 -21.23 0.64 17.93
C HIS A 483 -20.24 -0.49 18.21
N PRO A 484 -20.70 -1.66 18.66
CA PRO A 484 -19.79 -2.73 19.03
C PRO A 484 -18.85 -2.94 17.85
N PRO A 485 -17.52 -3.08 18.06
CA PRO A 485 -16.74 -3.74 17.05
C PRO A 485 -17.51 -5.04 16.79
N ALA A 486 -17.82 -5.34 15.54
CA ALA A 486 -17.81 -6.73 15.20
C ALA A 486 -16.42 -7.17 15.65
N SER A 487 -16.36 -7.83 16.81
CA SER A 487 -15.27 -8.73 17.08
C SER A 487 -15.24 -9.56 15.81
N VAL A 488 -14.26 -9.32 14.95
CA VAL A 488 -13.79 -10.39 14.09
C VAL A 488 -13.47 -11.46 15.11
N GLN A 489 -14.40 -12.38 15.31
CA GLN A 489 -14.02 -13.69 15.77
C GLN A 489 -13.05 -14.09 14.69
N ALA A 490 -11.75 -13.97 14.96
CA ALA A 490 -10.86 -15.04 14.55
C ALA A 490 -11.64 -16.27 14.99
N SER A 491 -12.33 -16.90 14.02
CA SER A 491 -13.14 -18.07 14.33
C SER A 491 -12.20 -18.91 15.14
N ALA A 492 -12.66 -19.33 16.32
CA ALA A 492 -12.00 -20.36 17.08
C ALA A 492 -11.44 -21.34 16.04
N THR A 493 -10.12 -21.49 16.06
CA THR A 493 -9.36 -22.46 15.28
C THR A 493 -10.28 -23.59 14.87
N TYR A 494 -10.39 -23.90 13.57
CA TYR A 494 -11.15 -25.06 13.06
C TYR A 494 -11.10 -26.16 14.12
N PRO A 495 -12.26 -26.61 14.65
CA PRO A 495 -12.44 -27.05 16.03
C PRO A 495 -11.23 -27.80 16.61
N ALA A 496 -10.29 -27.06 17.21
CA ALA A 496 -9.04 -27.62 17.69
C ALA A 496 -9.21 -28.39 19.01
N ALA A 497 -10.33 -28.20 19.71
CA ALA A 497 -10.55 -28.72 21.06
C ALA A 497 -11.27 -30.09 21.12
N SER A 498 -12.08 -30.45 20.11
CA SER A 498 -12.88 -31.70 20.12
C SER A 498 -12.69 -32.60 18.88
N GLY A 499 -12.00 -32.12 17.84
CA GLY A 499 -11.91 -32.80 16.55
C GLY A 499 -13.22 -32.80 15.76
N LEU A 500 -13.13 -33.10 14.46
CA LEU A 500 -14.29 -33.35 13.59
C LEU A 500 -14.80 -34.78 13.82
N PRO A 501 -16.13 -35.00 13.71
CA PRO A 501 -16.70 -36.33 13.79
C PRO A 501 -16.27 -37.19 12.59
N LYS A 502 -16.41 -38.52 12.70
CA LYS A 502 -16.12 -39.45 11.59
C LYS A 502 -16.93 -39.16 10.32
N TRP A 503 -18.16 -38.70 10.50
CA TRP A 503 -18.98 -38.11 9.46
C TRP A 503 -19.93 -37.09 10.08
N ARG A 504 -20.47 -36.19 9.26
CA ARG A 504 -21.37 -35.15 9.74
C ARG A 504 -22.68 -35.76 10.24
N ASP A 505 -23.16 -35.28 11.39
CA ASP A 505 -24.31 -35.79 12.17
C ASP A 505 -24.10 -37.20 12.76
N TYR A 506 -22.83 -37.57 13.01
CA TYR A 506 -22.48 -38.72 13.84
C TYR A 506 -22.65 -38.37 15.32
N ASP A 507 -23.30 -39.24 16.09
CA ASP A 507 -23.55 -39.06 17.52
C ASP A 507 -22.73 -40.07 18.32
N ASP A 508 -21.75 -39.58 19.09
CA ASP A 508 -20.86 -40.42 19.90
C ASP A 508 -21.56 -40.98 21.16
N ASP A 509 -22.69 -40.40 21.58
CA ASP A 509 -23.44 -40.80 22.78
C ASP A 509 -24.48 -41.92 22.54
N ASP A 510 -24.75 -42.26 21.27
CA ASP A 510 -25.66 -43.36 20.90
C ASP A 510 -24.85 -44.67 20.78
N ASP A 511 -24.65 -45.35 21.91
CA ASP A 511 -23.94 -46.65 22.05
C ASP A 511 -24.64 -47.83 21.31
N SER A 512 -25.58 -47.51 20.41
CA SER A 512 -26.16 -48.48 19.48
C SER A 512 -25.26 -48.61 18.26
N ASP A 513 -24.68 -49.80 18.10
CA ASP A 513 -23.82 -50.29 17.00
C ASP A 513 -24.47 -50.23 15.58
N ASN A 514 -25.48 -49.38 15.38
CA ASN A 514 -26.42 -49.33 14.25
C ASN A 514 -26.33 -48.06 13.38
N GLN A 515 -25.54 -47.03 13.73
CA GLN A 515 -25.33 -45.90 12.81
C GLN A 515 -24.51 -46.34 11.60
N LYS A 516 -25.16 -46.42 10.44
CA LYS A 516 -24.52 -46.76 9.16
C LYS A 516 -23.96 -45.49 8.51
N ALA A 517 -22.73 -45.57 8.01
CA ALA A 517 -22.11 -44.48 7.28
C ALA A 517 -22.97 -44.02 6.08
N PRO A 518 -23.04 -42.70 5.77
CA PRO A 518 -23.86 -42.15 4.67
C PRO A 518 -23.57 -42.78 3.29
N TRP A 519 -22.34 -43.25 3.06
CA TRP A 519 -21.93 -43.89 1.81
C TRP A 519 -22.21 -45.42 1.75
N GLY A 520 -22.82 -45.99 2.79
CA GLY A 520 -23.16 -47.41 2.89
C GLY A 520 -21.92 -48.31 2.88
N SER A 521 -21.95 -49.38 2.08
CA SER A 521 -20.85 -50.36 1.99
C SER A 521 -19.69 -49.92 1.07
N ARG A 522 -19.71 -48.67 0.57
CA ARG A 522 -18.64 -48.15 -0.30
C ARG A 522 -17.36 -47.93 0.51
N THR A 523 -16.23 -48.13 -0.15
CA THR A 523 -14.87 -48.00 0.43
C THR A 523 -13.96 -47.23 -0.50
N CYS A 524 -12.73 -46.90 -0.08
CA CYS A 524 -11.74 -46.23 -0.94
C CYS A 524 -11.33 -47.05 -2.20
N LYS A 525 -11.71 -48.33 -2.26
CA LYS A 525 -11.50 -49.22 -3.42
C LYS A 525 -12.70 -49.23 -4.38
N SER A 526 -13.83 -48.66 -3.98
CA SER A 526 -15.02 -48.54 -4.82
C SER A 526 -14.77 -47.53 -5.93
N ASN A 527 -15.52 -47.64 -7.05
CA ASN A 527 -15.44 -46.62 -8.10
C ASN A 527 -15.85 -45.25 -7.52
N PRO A 528 -14.96 -44.23 -7.52
CA PRO A 528 -15.29 -42.91 -6.99
C PRO A 528 -16.44 -42.23 -7.74
N GLU A 529 -16.73 -42.65 -8.97
CA GLU A 529 -17.87 -42.13 -9.76
C GLU A 529 -19.22 -42.69 -9.30
N ASN A 530 -19.24 -43.74 -8.47
CA ASN A 530 -20.46 -44.26 -7.85
C ASN A 530 -20.79 -43.45 -6.59
N VAL A 531 -21.11 -42.17 -6.80
CA VAL A 531 -21.45 -41.22 -5.74
C VAL A 531 -22.73 -41.69 -5.02
N PRO A 532 -22.72 -41.84 -3.68
CA PRO A 532 -23.92 -42.19 -2.92
C PRO A 532 -24.95 -41.06 -3.00
N ASP A 533 -26.23 -41.40 -2.88
CA ASP A 533 -27.31 -40.42 -2.75
C ASP A 533 -27.81 -40.48 -1.31
N THR A 534 -27.54 -39.42 -0.55
CA THR A 534 -27.91 -39.32 0.87
C THR A 534 -29.28 -38.67 1.05
N GLY A 535 -29.81 -37.98 0.03
CA GLY A 535 -31.01 -37.14 0.15
C GLY A 535 -30.84 -35.89 1.03
N VAL A 536 -29.63 -35.60 1.52
CA VAL A 536 -29.36 -34.50 2.45
C VAL A 536 -28.87 -33.27 1.70
N VAL A 537 -29.40 -32.10 2.08
CA VAL A 537 -28.95 -30.79 1.60
C VAL A 537 -28.31 -30.01 2.74
N ARG A 538 -27.06 -29.58 2.55
CA ARG A 538 -26.29 -28.73 3.47
C ARG A 538 -26.37 -27.29 3.00
N LYS A 539 -27.06 -26.44 3.75
CA LYS A 539 -27.28 -25.02 3.40
C LYS A 539 -26.32 -24.12 4.16
N TYR A 540 -25.80 -23.11 3.48
CA TYR A 540 -24.93 -22.08 4.03
C TYR A 540 -25.37 -20.70 3.51
N GLU A 541 -25.31 -19.70 4.38
CA GLU A 541 -25.64 -18.30 4.09
C GLU A 541 -24.41 -17.44 4.33
N TRP A 542 -23.90 -16.82 3.27
CA TRP A 542 -22.63 -16.11 3.26
C TRP A 542 -22.84 -14.65 2.84
N THR A 543 -22.40 -13.73 3.68
CA THR A 543 -22.21 -12.33 3.31
C THR A 543 -20.74 -12.09 3.05
N VAL A 544 -20.40 -11.72 1.82
CA VAL A 544 -19.05 -11.32 1.41
C VAL A 544 -18.96 -9.82 1.59
N GLU A 545 -18.02 -9.34 2.39
CA GLU A 545 -17.84 -7.91 2.65
C GLU A 545 -16.36 -7.54 2.73
N ARG A 546 -16.06 -6.27 2.42
CA ARG A 546 -14.73 -5.69 2.67
C ARG A 546 -14.72 -5.10 4.06
N THR A 547 -13.80 -5.58 4.89
CA THR A 547 -13.65 -5.11 6.28
C THR A 547 -12.18 -5.04 6.67
N TRP A 548 -11.87 -4.16 7.61
CA TRP A 548 -10.55 -4.10 8.23
C TRP A 548 -10.38 -5.28 9.20
N ALA A 549 -9.23 -5.93 9.13
CA ALA A 549 -8.86 -7.05 10.00
C ALA A 549 -7.34 -7.09 10.21
N ALA A 550 -6.91 -7.71 11.31
CA ALA A 550 -5.49 -7.86 11.66
C ALA A 550 -5.12 -9.29 12.09
N PRO A 551 -5.24 -10.32 11.22
CA PRO A 551 -4.95 -11.72 11.58
C PRO A 551 -3.52 -11.97 12.12
N ASP A 552 -2.53 -11.23 11.62
CA ASP A 552 -1.14 -11.26 12.12
C ASP A 552 -0.77 -10.05 12.98
N GLY A 553 -1.74 -9.21 13.32
CA GLY A 553 -1.53 -7.98 14.07
C GLY A 553 -1.33 -6.75 13.19
N PHE A 554 -1.15 -6.90 11.88
CA PHE A 554 -1.13 -5.79 10.93
C PHE A 554 -2.54 -5.54 10.37
N GLU A 555 -3.09 -4.36 10.65
CA GLU A 555 -4.44 -3.98 10.23
C GLU A 555 -4.47 -3.61 8.73
N GLN A 556 -5.27 -4.34 7.96
CA GLN A 556 -5.51 -4.08 6.54
C GLN A 556 -6.93 -4.46 6.12
N GLU A 557 -7.35 -3.98 4.95
CA GLU A 557 -8.62 -4.36 4.35
C GLU A 557 -8.54 -5.78 3.77
N LEU A 558 -9.46 -6.64 4.19
CA LEU A 558 -9.65 -7.99 3.68
C LEU A 558 -11.07 -8.17 3.14
N LEU A 559 -11.23 -9.13 2.24
CA LEU A 559 -12.53 -9.65 1.82
C LEU A 559 -12.85 -10.89 2.64
N LEU A 560 -13.87 -10.79 3.49
CA LEU A 560 -14.24 -11.85 4.43
C LEU A 560 -15.65 -12.37 4.14
N VAL A 561 -15.86 -13.65 4.44
CA VAL A 561 -17.20 -14.23 4.51
C VAL A 561 -17.64 -14.22 5.97
N ASN A 562 -18.79 -13.59 6.24
CA ASN A 562 -19.37 -13.50 7.58
C ASN A 562 -18.39 -12.94 8.64
N GLY A 563 -17.50 -12.03 8.24
CA GLY A 563 -16.48 -11.44 9.09
C GLY A 563 -15.39 -12.41 9.58
N GLN A 564 -15.23 -13.58 8.97
CA GLN A 564 -14.28 -14.62 9.40
C GLN A 564 -13.04 -14.71 8.50
N PHE A 565 -11.88 -14.92 9.13
CA PHE A 565 -10.62 -15.28 8.47
C PHE A 565 -9.89 -16.38 9.26
N PRO A 566 -9.57 -17.53 8.65
CA PRO A 566 -10.07 -18.03 7.36
C PRO A 566 -11.61 -18.02 7.30
N GLY A 567 -12.18 -18.04 6.09
CA GLY A 567 -13.62 -18.13 5.93
C GLY A 567 -14.22 -19.45 6.45
N PRO A 568 -15.55 -19.54 6.59
CA PRO A 568 -16.22 -20.67 7.21
C PRO A 568 -15.93 -22.02 6.52
N LEU A 569 -15.84 -23.07 7.34
CA LEU A 569 -15.75 -24.47 6.88
C LEU A 569 -17.04 -24.89 6.17
N ILE A 570 -16.91 -25.40 4.95
CA ILE A 570 -17.95 -26.26 4.37
C ILE A 570 -17.68 -27.68 4.81
N GLU A 571 -18.62 -28.26 5.55
CA GLU A 571 -18.61 -29.67 5.94
C GLU A 571 -19.77 -30.40 5.27
N ALA A 572 -19.54 -31.59 4.70
CA ALA A 572 -20.60 -32.41 4.12
C ALA A 572 -20.22 -33.89 4.17
N ASN A 573 -21.17 -34.78 3.92
CA ASN A 573 -20.88 -36.18 3.66
C ASN A 573 -20.81 -36.44 2.15
N TRP A 574 -20.02 -37.43 1.73
CA TRP A 574 -19.98 -37.87 0.33
C TRP A 574 -21.40 -38.16 -0.15
N GLY A 575 -21.82 -37.52 -1.24
CA GLY A 575 -23.15 -37.65 -1.82
C GLY A 575 -24.16 -36.57 -1.44
N ASP A 576 -23.93 -35.82 -0.36
CA ASP A 576 -24.77 -34.69 0.03
C ASP A 576 -24.82 -33.64 -1.08
N VAL A 577 -25.90 -32.85 -1.10
CA VAL A 577 -25.96 -31.61 -1.87
C VAL A 577 -25.49 -30.47 -0.98
N VAL A 578 -24.60 -29.63 -1.49
CA VAL A 578 -24.20 -28.38 -0.84
C VAL A 578 -24.87 -27.23 -1.56
N GLU A 579 -25.50 -26.34 -0.79
CA GLU A 579 -26.18 -25.14 -1.25
C GLU A 579 -25.61 -23.95 -0.48
N VAL A 580 -25.04 -22.97 -1.20
CA VAL A 580 -24.42 -21.79 -0.60
C VAL A 580 -24.99 -20.55 -1.25
N THR A 581 -25.73 -19.76 -0.48
CA THR A 581 -26.24 -18.46 -0.90
C THR A 581 -25.21 -17.40 -0.54
N VAL A 582 -24.69 -16.72 -1.57
CA VAL A 582 -23.65 -15.70 -1.47
C VAL A 582 -24.28 -14.35 -1.72
N HIS A 583 -24.24 -13.48 -0.71
CA HIS A 583 -24.61 -12.07 -0.78
C HIS A 583 -23.34 -11.23 -0.96
N ASN A 584 -23.24 -10.50 -2.07
CA ASN A 584 -22.11 -9.59 -2.31
C ASN A 584 -22.42 -8.23 -1.68
N ASN A 585 -21.77 -7.90 -0.55
CA ASN A 585 -21.91 -6.63 0.16
C ASN A 585 -20.62 -5.78 0.10
N ILE A 586 -19.83 -5.92 -0.97
CA ILE A 586 -18.60 -5.15 -1.14
C ILE A 586 -18.93 -3.77 -1.72
N SER A 587 -18.69 -2.69 -0.95
CA SER A 587 -19.26 -1.36 -1.27
C SER A 587 -18.30 -0.17 -1.30
N ALA A 588 -16.99 -0.34 -1.08
CA ALA A 588 -16.06 0.80 -0.98
C ALA A 588 -14.60 0.46 -1.35
N PRO A 589 -14.21 0.40 -2.66
CA PRO A 589 -15.08 0.48 -3.84
C PRO A 589 -15.97 -0.76 -4.03
N GLU A 590 -17.10 -0.56 -4.72
CA GLU A 590 -17.95 -1.65 -5.19
C GLU A 590 -17.20 -2.57 -6.16
N GLU A 591 -17.31 -3.89 -5.98
CA GLU A 591 -16.73 -4.88 -6.90
C GLU A 591 -17.63 -6.12 -7.06
N GLY A 592 -17.54 -6.79 -8.20
CA GLY A 592 -18.19 -8.07 -8.41
C GLY A 592 -17.51 -9.20 -7.62
N THR A 593 -18.18 -10.32 -7.43
CA THR A 593 -17.53 -11.52 -6.84
C THR A 593 -18.05 -12.81 -7.46
N ALA A 594 -17.26 -13.87 -7.38
CA ALA A 594 -17.64 -15.23 -7.75
C ALA A 594 -16.84 -16.21 -6.90
N ILE A 595 -17.45 -17.30 -6.44
CA ILE A 595 -16.82 -18.25 -5.52
C ILE A 595 -16.60 -19.58 -6.23
N HIS A 596 -15.33 -19.97 -6.36
CA HIS A 596 -14.94 -21.27 -6.91
C HIS A 596 -14.80 -22.32 -5.81
N TRP A 597 -15.20 -23.55 -6.14
CA TRP A 597 -15.18 -24.72 -5.27
C TRP A 597 -14.04 -25.64 -5.69
N HIS A 598 -12.83 -25.35 -5.22
CA HIS A 598 -11.59 -25.95 -5.73
C HIS A 598 -11.67 -27.49 -5.78
N GLY A 599 -11.46 -28.06 -6.96
CA GLY A 599 -11.45 -29.50 -7.20
C GLY A 599 -12.82 -30.20 -7.08
N ILE A 600 -13.92 -29.48 -6.80
CA ILE A 600 -15.26 -30.06 -6.96
C ILE A 600 -15.51 -30.25 -8.45
N HIS A 601 -15.87 -31.47 -8.86
CA HIS A 601 -15.94 -31.79 -10.28
C HIS A 601 -17.10 -31.10 -11.02
N GLN A 602 -18.08 -30.53 -10.31
CA GLN A 602 -19.23 -29.83 -10.93
C GLN A 602 -19.95 -30.68 -12.00
N GLN A 603 -20.05 -31.99 -11.73
CA GLN A 603 -20.69 -32.94 -12.63
C GLN A 603 -22.16 -32.54 -12.83
N ASP A 604 -22.54 -32.31 -14.09
CA ASP A 604 -23.88 -31.87 -14.51
C ASP A 604 -24.29 -30.47 -14.01
N THR A 605 -23.38 -29.73 -13.38
CA THR A 605 -23.61 -28.36 -12.88
C THR A 605 -22.47 -27.39 -13.25
N PRO A 606 -22.04 -27.30 -14.52
CA PRO A 606 -20.87 -26.48 -14.90
C PRO A 606 -21.03 -24.99 -14.63
N TRP A 607 -22.26 -24.46 -14.57
CA TRP A 607 -22.54 -23.07 -14.21
C TRP A 607 -22.41 -22.77 -12.70
N MET A 608 -22.22 -23.80 -11.87
CA MET A 608 -22.00 -23.65 -10.42
C MET A 608 -20.51 -23.63 -10.05
N ASP A 609 -19.62 -23.64 -11.04
CA ASP A 609 -18.17 -23.66 -10.86
C ASP A 609 -17.60 -22.34 -10.34
N GLY A 610 -18.27 -21.20 -10.58
CA GLY A 610 -17.94 -19.95 -9.90
C GLY A 610 -16.81 -19.13 -10.48
N VAL A 611 -16.60 -19.14 -11.79
CA VAL A 611 -15.48 -18.47 -12.46
C VAL A 611 -15.97 -17.32 -13.33
N SER A 612 -15.59 -16.09 -12.96
CA SER A 612 -16.01 -14.86 -13.64
C SER A 612 -15.57 -14.84 -15.11
N GLY A 613 -16.54 -14.67 -16.03
CA GLY A 613 -16.26 -14.62 -17.48
C GLY A 613 -15.99 -15.99 -18.12
N ILE A 614 -16.11 -17.09 -17.37
CA ILE A 614 -15.96 -18.45 -17.91
C ILE A 614 -17.23 -19.24 -17.67
N THR A 615 -17.62 -19.48 -16.42
CA THR A 615 -18.82 -20.27 -16.09
C THR A 615 -20.01 -19.41 -15.70
N GLN A 616 -19.79 -18.19 -15.21
CA GLN A 616 -20.83 -17.21 -14.89
C GLN A 616 -20.34 -15.76 -14.97
N CYS A 617 -21.26 -14.81 -14.93
CA CYS A 617 -20.94 -13.41 -14.66
C CYS A 617 -20.70 -13.20 -13.16
N PRO A 618 -19.96 -12.14 -12.77
CA PRO A 618 -19.80 -11.79 -11.37
C PRO A 618 -21.13 -11.42 -10.72
N ILE A 619 -21.30 -11.80 -9.45
CA ILE A 619 -22.40 -11.33 -8.60
C ILE A 619 -22.17 -9.84 -8.37
N VAL A 620 -23.12 -8.98 -8.78
CA VAL A 620 -23.02 -7.53 -8.59
C VAL A 620 -23.00 -7.13 -7.11
N PRO A 621 -22.40 -5.98 -6.75
CA PRO A 621 -22.56 -5.36 -5.44
C PRO A 621 -24.05 -5.23 -5.06
N GLY A 622 -24.38 -5.59 -3.82
CA GLY A 622 -25.75 -5.69 -3.31
C GLY A 622 -26.56 -6.88 -3.86
N GLY A 623 -26.02 -7.63 -4.82
CA GLY A 623 -26.64 -8.79 -5.44
C GLY A 623 -26.43 -10.08 -4.64
N SER A 624 -27.09 -11.15 -5.08
CA SER A 624 -26.95 -12.47 -4.44
C SER A 624 -27.09 -13.60 -5.45
N PHE A 625 -26.38 -14.70 -5.22
CA PHE A 625 -26.47 -15.90 -6.05
C PHE A 625 -26.36 -17.15 -5.18
N THR A 626 -27.12 -18.19 -5.51
CA THR A 626 -27.11 -19.47 -4.78
C THR A 626 -26.41 -20.53 -5.61
N TYR A 627 -25.24 -20.94 -5.15
CA TYR A 627 -24.51 -22.08 -5.67
C TYR A 627 -25.13 -23.36 -5.14
N ARG A 628 -25.32 -24.35 -6.03
CA ARG A 628 -25.87 -25.64 -5.62
C ARG A 628 -25.23 -26.78 -6.38
N TRP A 629 -24.42 -27.58 -5.70
CA TRP A 629 -23.64 -28.67 -6.30
C TRP A 629 -23.65 -29.91 -5.42
N ARG A 630 -23.34 -31.06 -6.01
CA ARG A 630 -23.26 -32.34 -5.29
C ARG A 630 -21.83 -32.58 -4.82
N ALA A 631 -21.68 -33.02 -3.58
CA ALA A 631 -20.43 -33.54 -3.03
C ALA A 631 -20.05 -34.86 -3.71
N SER A 632 -19.58 -34.78 -4.95
CA SER A 632 -19.28 -35.93 -5.81
C SER A 632 -17.96 -36.61 -5.47
N THR A 633 -17.05 -35.89 -4.81
CA THR A 633 -15.78 -36.36 -4.26
C THR A 633 -15.82 -36.33 -2.73
N TYR A 634 -14.82 -36.92 -2.07
CA TYR A 634 -14.66 -36.90 -0.62
C TYR A 634 -13.19 -36.75 -0.24
N GLY A 635 -12.92 -36.15 0.92
CA GLY A 635 -11.59 -35.76 1.36
C GLY A 635 -11.55 -34.28 1.78
N THR A 636 -10.48 -33.59 1.39
CA THR A 636 -10.19 -32.21 1.79
C THR A 636 -9.96 -31.32 0.57
N SER A 637 -10.58 -30.15 0.58
CA SER A 637 -10.30 -29.07 -0.36
C SER A 637 -10.58 -27.71 0.27
N TRP A 638 -10.88 -26.72 -0.56
CA TRP A 638 -11.08 -25.34 -0.19
C TRP A 638 -11.96 -24.64 -1.23
N TRP A 639 -12.52 -23.50 -0.84
CA TRP A 639 -13.24 -22.58 -1.71
C TRP A 639 -12.50 -21.25 -1.70
N HIS A 640 -12.64 -20.47 -2.78
CA HIS A 640 -12.02 -19.15 -2.85
C HIS A 640 -12.70 -18.21 -3.86
N GLY A 641 -12.48 -16.92 -3.69
CA GLY A 641 -12.85 -15.91 -4.68
C GLY A 641 -12.14 -16.16 -6.01
N HIS A 642 -12.90 -16.21 -7.10
CA HIS A 642 -12.40 -16.41 -8.46
C HIS A 642 -12.84 -15.26 -9.40
N HIS A 643 -12.89 -14.06 -8.82
CA HIS A 643 -12.96 -12.79 -9.51
C HIS A 643 -11.63 -12.05 -9.29
N ALA A 644 -10.85 -11.83 -10.35
CA ALA A 644 -9.48 -11.29 -10.26
C ALA A 644 -8.62 -12.02 -9.19
N LEU A 645 -8.03 -11.29 -8.24
CA LEU A 645 -7.18 -11.82 -7.15
C LEU A 645 -7.86 -11.75 -5.77
N GLN A 646 -9.19 -11.76 -5.70
CA GLN A 646 -9.92 -11.59 -4.43
C GLN A 646 -9.46 -12.55 -3.32
N TYR A 647 -9.08 -13.79 -3.66
CA TYR A 647 -8.61 -14.74 -2.64
C TYR A 647 -7.27 -14.34 -2.02
N ALA A 648 -6.38 -13.66 -2.75
CA ALA A 648 -5.17 -13.08 -2.17
C ALA A 648 -5.49 -11.91 -1.19
N GLY A 649 -6.70 -11.35 -1.30
CA GLY A 649 -7.29 -10.39 -0.36
C GLY A 649 -8.04 -11.02 0.82
N GLY A 650 -7.98 -12.35 0.98
CA GLY A 650 -8.53 -13.06 2.14
C GLY A 650 -9.81 -13.88 1.88
N LEU A 651 -10.35 -13.85 0.66
CA LEU A 651 -11.59 -14.53 0.31
C LEU A 651 -11.38 -16.03 0.04
N TRP A 652 -11.15 -16.83 1.08
CA TRP A 652 -11.01 -18.29 1.00
C TRP A 652 -11.35 -19.00 2.32
N GLY A 653 -11.66 -20.29 2.24
CA GLY A 653 -11.92 -21.16 3.39
C GLY A 653 -11.88 -22.65 3.04
N ALA A 654 -11.89 -23.53 4.03
CA ALA A 654 -11.75 -24.97 3.80
C ALA A 654 -13.06 -25.67 3.41
N ILE A 655 -12.94 -26.79 2.69
CA ILE A 655 -14.02 -27.74 2.40
C ILE A 655 -13.59 -29.12 2.93
N VAL A 656 -14.42 -29.74 3.75
CA VAL A 656 -14.28 -31.12 4.20
C VAL A 656 -15.51 -31.89 3.75
N ILE A 657 -15.29 -32.93 2.93
CA ILE A 657 -16.33 -33.88 2.58
C ILE A 657 -15.94 -35.23 3.20
N HIS A 658 -16.70 -35.67 4.19
CA HIS A 658 -16.50 -36.95 4.86
C HIS A 658 -16.74 -38.11 3.92
N GLY A 659 -15.89 -39.12 4.01
CA GLY A 659 -15.96 -40.28 3.15
C GLY A 659 -15.21 -41.47 3.75
N PRO A 660 -15.14 -42.59 3.00
CA PRO A 660 -14.44 -43.77 3.46
C PRO A 660 -12.98 -43.46 3.80
N THR A 661 -12.55 -43.90 4.99
CA THR A 661 -11.14 -44.00 5.36
C THR A 661 -10.67 -45.45 5.26
N PHE A 662 -9.37 -45.63 5.07
CA PHE A 662 -8.70 -46.92 4.98
C PHE A 662 -7.48 -47.01 5.88
N VAL A 663 -7.14 -45.91 6.56
CA VAL A 663 -6.16 -45.86 7.64
C VAL A 663 -6.91 -45.43 8.90
N GLU A 664 -6.67 -46.14 9.99
CA GLU A 664 -7.27 -45.83 11.28
C GLU A 664 -6.62 -44.58 11.87
N TYR A 665 -7.49 -43.73 12.42
CA TYR A 665 -7.13 -42.56 13.22
C TYR A 665 -8.13 -42.46 14.36
N ASP A 666 -7.72 -41.83 15.46
CA ASP A 666 -8.57 -41.62 16.62
C ASP A 666 -9.29 -40.27 16.54
N ILE A 667 -8.58 -39.23 16.09
CA ILE A 667 -9.04 -37.84 16.14
C ILE A 667 -8.81 -37.19 14.78
N ASP A 668 -9.82 -36.53 14.20
CA ASP A 668 -9.65 -35.66 13.03
C ASP A 668 -9.53 -34.22 13.51
N LEU A 669 -8.35 -33.61 13.40
CA LEU A 669 -8.14 -32.22 13.81
C LEU A 669 -8.74 -31.21 12.82
N GLY A 670 -9.21 -31.67 11.66
CA GLY A 670 -9.75 -30.80 10.64
C GLY A 670 -8.68 -30.10 9.80
N PRO A 671 -9.07 -29.01 9.11
CA PRO A 671 -8.19 -28.25 8.23
C PRO A 671 -6.98 -27.62 8.92
N VAL A 672 -5.82 -27.75 8.26
CA VAL A 672 -4.58 -27.06 8.57
C VAL A 672 -4.15 -26.32 7.31
N THR A 673 -4.53 -25.05 7.22
CA THR A 673 -4.30 -24.20 6.05
C THR A 673 -2.93 -23.55 6.14
N LEU A 674 -2.22 -23.54 5.02
CA LEU A 674 -0.86 -23.06 4.85
C LEU A 674 -0.88 -21.96 3.79
N SER A 675 -0.56 -20.71 4.15
CA SER A 675 -0.65 -19.60 3.20
C SER A 675 0.49 -18.61 3.35
N ASP A 676 0.88 -17.98 2.24
CA ASP A 676 1.58 -16.71 2.30
C ASP A 676 0.57 -15.59 2.63
N TYR A 677 1.06 -14.45 3.11
CA TYR A 677 0.23 -13.32 3.50
C TYR A 677 0.89 -12.00 3.13
N TYR A 678 0.11 -11.11 2.52
CA TYR A 678 0.58 -9.86 1.95
C TYR A 678 -0.04 -8.69 2.71
N HIS A 679 0.78 -7.69 3.05
CA HIS A 679 0.31 -6.40 3.57
C HIS A 679 0.05 -5.37 2.47
N ARG A 680 0.22 -5.77 1.20
CA ARG A 680 -0.18 -4.99 0.03
C ARG A 680 -1.55 -5.51 -0.43
N GLY A 681 -2.50 -4.59 -0.65
CA GLY A 681 -3.81 -4.95 -1.21
C GLY A 681 -3.70 -5.72 -2.53
N TYR A 682 -4.57 -6.71 -2.71
CA TYR A 682 -4.53 -7.67 -3.85
C TYR A 682 -4.66 -6.98 -5.22
N GLU A 683 -5.40 -5.87 -5.32
CA GLU A 683 -5.46 -5.05 -6.54
C GLU A 683 -4.10 -4.45 -6.89
N GLY A 684 -3.35 -3.97 -5.90
CA GLY A 684 -1.99 -3.45 -6.08
C GLY A 684 -1.00 -4.53 -6.49
N ILE A 685 -1.21 -5.77 -6.03
CA ILE A 685 -0.44 -6.95 -6.47
C ILE A 685 -0.73 -7.23 -7.95
N ALA A 686 -2.01 -7.29 -8.34
CA ALA A 686 -2.42 -7.54 -9.72
C ALA A 686 -1.91 -6.46 -10.69
N MET A 687 -2.10 -5.18 -10.34
CA MET A 687 -1.63 -4.05 -11.13
C MET A 687 -0.10 -4.00 -11.23
N GLY A 688 0.62 -4.41 -10.18
CA GLY A 688 2.07 -4.55 -10.20
C GLY A 688 2.53 -5.61 -11.20
N ALA A 689 1.85 -6.77 -11.22
CA ALA A 689 2.17 -7.91 -12.06
C ALA A 689 2.06 -7.62 -13.57
N ILE A 690 1.08 -6.80 -13.97
CA ILE A 690 0.85 -6.39 -15.38
C ILE A 690 1.48 -5.03 -15.72
N SER A 691 2.19 -4.40 -14.79
CA SER A 691 2.74 -3.06 -14.98
C SER A 691 3.83 -3.01 -16.07
N THR A 692 4.25 -1.81 -16.47
CA THR A 692 5.43 -1.61 -17.33
C THR A 692 6.73 -1.55 -16.54
N SER A 693 6.71 -1.87 -15.24
CA SER A 693 7.87 -1.77 -14.36
C SER A 693 8.89 -2.85 -14.67
N SER A 694 10.17 -2.49 -14.78
CA SER A 694 11.27 -3.45 -14.84
C SER A 694 11.74 -3.91 -13.46
N ASN A 695 11.18 -3.36 -12.38
CA ASN A 695 11.51 -3.75 -11.00
C ASN A 695 10.76 -5.03 -10.62
N GLU A 696 11.48 -6.13 -10.41
CA GLU A 696 10.93 -7.43 -10.02
C GLU A 696 10.16 -7.38 -8.69
N ASN A 697 10.51 -6.48 -7.76
CA ASN A 697 9.74 -6.31 -6.51
C ASN A 697 8.34 -5.70 -6.72
N VAL A 698 8.07 -5.17 -7.92
CA VAL A 698 6.74 -4.69 -8.33
C VAL A 698 5.96 -5.79 -9.02
N THR A 699 6.60 -6.53 -9.93
CA THR A 699 5.96 -7.58 -10.74
C THR A 699 5.84 -8.93 -10.03
N VAL A 700 6.68 -9.17 -9.02
CA VAL A 700 6.72 -10.37 -8.18
C VAL A 700 6.81 -9.94 -6.70
N PRO A 701 5.68 -9.56 -6.08
CA PRO A 701 5.68 -9.00 -4.73
C PRO A 701 6.11 -10.04 -3.70
N ALA A 702 6.97 -9.65 -2.76
CA ALA A 702 7.31 -10.47 -1.61
C ALA A 702 6.15 -10.50 -0.61
N SER A 703 5.83 -11.69 -0.09
CA SER A 703 4.91 -11.84 1.04
C SER A 703 5.52 -11.23 2.30
N ALA A 704 4.67 -10.52 3.05
CA ALA A 704 5.03 -9.91 4.33
C ALA A 704 5.22 -10.97 5.41
N ASN A 705 4.36 -11.97 5.38
CA ASN A 705 4.24 -13.00 6.39
C ASN A 705 3.80 -14.33 5.76
N GLN A 706 3.75 -15.36 6.59
CA GLN A 706 3.38 -16.72 6.26
C GLN A 706 2.49 -17.22 7.42
N MET A 707 1.38 -17.89 7.14
CA MET A 707 0.32 -18.16 8.12
C MET A 707 -0.02 -19.65 8.18
N ILE A 708 -0.21 -20.17 9.40
CA ILE A 708 -0.80 -21.49 9.66
C ILE A 708 -2.18 -21.26 10.27
N ASN A 709 -3.25 -21.80 9.66
CA ASN A 709 -4.64 -21.55 10.07
C ASN A 709 -5.00 -20.06 10.19
N GLY A 710 -4.43 -19.23 9.32
CA GLY A 710 -4.68 -17.79 9.32
C GLY A 710 -4.01 -17.02 10.46
N LEU A 711 -3.07 -17.65 11.19
CA LEU A 711 -2.34 -17.05 12.31
C LEU A 711 -0.83 -17.12 12.09
N ASN A 712 -0.14 -16.01 12.36
CA ASN A 712 1.29 -15.92 12.65
C ASN A 712 1.62 -14.47 13.02
N PRO A 713 2.12 -14.15 14.22
CA PRO A 713 2.33 -12.76 14.61
C PRO A 713 3.39 -12.05 13.75
N TYR A 714 3.07 -10.84 13.30
CA TYR A 714 3.99 -9.97 12.59
C TYR A 714 4.71 -9.02 13.54
N THR A 715 6.01 -8.80 13.32
CA THR A 715 6.79 -7.83 14.11
C THR A 715 6.64 -6.44 13.49
N CYS A 716 5.85 -5.57 14.12
CA CYS A 716 5.47 -4.26 13.59
C CYS A 716 6.64 -3.33 13.31
N SER A 717 7.76 -3.50 14.04
CA SER A 717 8.99 -2.73 13.78
C SER A 717 9.63 -2.99 12.42
N LEU A 718 9.28 -4.10 11.74
CA LEU A 718 9.76 -4.44 10.40
C LEU A 718 8.98 -3.72 9.29
N SER A 719 7.75 -3.27 9.56
CA SER A 719 6.86 -2.66 8.56
C SER A 719 7.49 -1.48 7.80
N PRO A 720 8.14 -0.50 8.46
CA PRO A 720 8.72 0.65 7.75
C PRO A 720 9.88 0.26 6.80
N TYR A 721 10.53 -0.87 7.05
CA TYR A 721 11.66 -1.36 6.25
C TYR A 721 11.21 -2.24 5.08
N GLN A 722 10.21 -3.10 5.31
CA GLN A 722 9.66 -3.99 4.29
C GLN A 722 8.67 -3.26 3.37
N PHE A 723 7.88 -2.34 3.94
CA PHE A 723 6.83 -1.59 3.24
C PHE A 723 6.92 -0.09 3.53
N PRO A 724 8.01 0.60 3.08
CA PRO A 724 8.20 2.03 3.33
C PRO A 724 7.11 2.93 2.72
N SER A 725 6.32 2.40 1.78
CA SER A 725 5.14 3.07 1.20
C SER A 725 3.87 2.96 2.06
N ILE A 726 3.84 2.08 3.06
CA ILE A 726 2.70 1.88 3.96
C ILE A 726 3.03 2.56 5.30
N THR A 727 2.77 3.85 5.38
CA THR A 727 3.24 4.71 6.48
C THR A 727 2.22 4.92 7.62
N ASN A 728 1.00 4.40 7.47
CA ASN A 728 -0.14 4.60 8.38
C ASN A 728 -0.84 3.28 8.79
N ALA A 729 -0.18 2.13 8.65
CA ALA A 729 -0.79 0.87 9.09
C ALA A 729 -0.82 0.77 10.62
N THR A 730 -2.00 0.53 11.20
CA THR A 730 -2.11 0.11 12.59
C THR A 730 -1.50 -1.28 12.69
N CYS A 731 -0.57 -1.46 13.61
CA CYS A 731 0.05 -2.76 13.81
C CYS A 731 0.27 -3.02 15.30
N HIS A 732 -0.06 -4.22 15.74
CA HIS A 732 0.09 -4.68 17.12
C HIS A 732 0.87 -5.99 17.17
N ASP A 733 1.92 -6.03 17.99
CA ASP A 733 2.79 -7.22 18.15
C ASP A 733 2.13 -8.36 18.96
N ASN A 734 0.84 -8.24 19.31
CA ASN A 734 0.12 -9.16 20.22
C ASN A 734 -0.81 -10.14 19.50
N ALA A 735 -0.66 -10.31 18.18
CA ALA A 735 -1.42 -11.31 17.45
C ALA A 735 -1.17 -12.73 17.98
N PRO A 736 -2.17 -13.63 17.90
CA PRO A 736 -2.03 -14.98 18.41
C PRO A 736 -1.12 -15.83 17.53
N LYS A 737 -0.47 -16.83 18.14
CA LYS A 737 0.27 -17.87 17.44
C LYS A 737 -0.64 -19.06 17.12
N PRO A 738 -0.35 -19.79 16.05
CA PRO A 738 -1.03 -21.05 15.78
C PRO A 738 -0.67 -22.09 16.85
N GLU A 739 -1.67 -22.66 17.50
CA GLU A 739 -1.53 -23.66 18.55
C GLU A 739 -2.48 -24.84 18.27
N PHE A 740 -2.00 -26.04 18.58
CA PHE A 740 -2.72 -27.30 18.39
C PHE A 740 -2.56 -28.18 19.63
N THR A 741 -3.53 -29.07 19.87
CA THR A 741 -3.47 -30.02 20.98
C THR A 741 -3.52 -31.45 20.46
N PHE A 742 -2.56 -32.28 20.89
CA PHE A 742 -2.51 -33.71 20.61
C PHE A 742 -2.80 -34.49 21.88
N GLN A 743 -3.58 -35.57 21.75
CA GLN A 743 -3.78 -36.53 22.83
C GLN A 743 -2.72 -37.63 22.79
N SER A 744 -1.98 -37.82 23.88
CA SER A 744 -0.90 -38.80 23.95
C SER A 744 -1.35 -40.22 23.59
N GLY A 745 -0.58 -40.90 22.75
CA GLY A 745 -0.87 -42.26 22.28
C GLY A 745 -1.94 -42.36 21.20
N LYS A 746 -2.56 -41.25 20.78
CA LYS A 746 -3.59 -41.20 19.73
C LYS A 746 -3.03 -40.88 18.35
N ALA A 747 -3.71 -41.36 17.31
CA ALA A 747 -3.45 -41.02 15.92
C ALA A 747 -4.35 -39.86 15.48
N HIS A 748 -3.74 -38.76 15.04
CA HIS A 748 -4.41 -37.53 14.64
C HIS A 748 -4.38 -37.38 13.13
N LYS A 749 -5.53 -37.17 12.50
CA LYS A 749 -5.64 -36.79 11.10
C LYS A 749 -5.58 -35.28 10.98
N LEU A 750 -4.67 -34.77 10.15
CA LEU A 750 -4.54 -33.36 9.79
C LEU A 750 -4.83 -33.22 8.30
N ARG A 751 -5.59 -32.18 7.94
CA ARG A 751 -6.05 -31.94 6.57
C ARG A 751 -5.33 -30.71 6.00
N LEU A 752 -4.15 -30.93 5.43
CA LEU A 752 -3.28 -29.87 4.93
C LEU A 752 -3.84 -29.26 3.64
N VAL A 753 -3.88 -27.93 3.57
CA VAL A 753 -4.33 -27.18 2.39
C VAL A 753 -3.39 -26.01 2.14
N ASN A 754 -2.75 -25.93 0.97
CA ASN A 754 -2.02 -24.72 0.59
C ASN A 754 -2.98 -23.70 -0.06
N THR A 755 -3.35 -22.67 0.70
CA THR A 755 -4.26 -21.58 0.30
C THR A 755 -3.52 -20.29 -0.05
N GLY A 756 -2.19 -20.35 -0.23
CA GLY A 756 -1.37 -19.19 -0.59
C GLY A 756 -1.69 -18.64 -1.98
N ALA A 757 -1.15 -17.45 -2.30
CA ALA A 757 -1.21 -16.82 -3.61
C ALA A 757 -0.02 -17.19 -4.50
N GLN A 758 1.11 -17.65 -3.94
CA GLN A 758 2.30 -18.01 -4.73
C GLN A 758 3.21 -19.07 -4.12
N ALA A 759 3.31 -19.14 -2.79
CA ALA A 759 4.29 -19.93 -2.07
C ALA A 759 4.12 -21.46 -2.20
N HIS A 760 5.25 -22.15 -2.43
CA HIS A 760 5.33 -23.60 -2.26
C HIS A 760 5.65 -23.89 -0.79
N GLN A 761 4.72 -24.53 -0.08
CA GLN A 761 4.79 -24.73 1.37
C GLN A 761 5.35 -26.11 1.72
N ILE A 762 6.32 -26.17 2.63
CA ILE A 762 6.90 -27.40 3.17
C ILE A 762 6.47 -27.54 4.63
N PHE A 763 5.69 -28.57 4.90
CA PHE A 763 5.13 -28.88 6.20
C PHE A 763 5.90 -30.01 6.90
N SER A 764 6.21 -29.83 8.18
CA SER A 764 6.80 -30.88 9.05
C SER A 764 6.39 -30.67 10.50
N ILE A 765 6.46 -31.73 11.33
CA ILE A 765 6.33 -31.63 12.78
C ILE A 765 7.59 -32.26 13.38
N ASP A 766 8.30 -31.52 14.23
CA ASP A 766 9.57 -31.96 14.79
C ASP A 766 9.39 -33.24 15.62
N ASP A 767 10.33 -34.18 15.48
CA ASP A 767 10.31 -35.53 16.06
C ASP A 767 9.09 -36.41 15.70
N HIS A 768 8.34 -36.02 14.66
CA HIS A 768 7.18 -36.78 14.19
C HIS A 768 7.29 -37.13 12.71
N LYS A 769 6.71 -38.28 12.37
CA LYS A 769 6.54 -38.73 10.99
C LYS A 769 5.13 -38.42 10.51
N LEU A 770 5.02 -38.07 9.23
CA LEU A 770 3.76 -37.82 8.56
C LEU A 770 3.40 -39.05 7.71
N ILE A 771 2.25 -39.67 7.99
CA ILE A 771 1.72 -40.77 7.17
C ILE A 771 0.74 -40.15 6.18
N VAL A 772 1.14 -39.98 4.92
CA VAL A 772 0.30 -39.35 3.88
C VAL A 772 -0.73 -40.36 3.40
N THR A 773 -2.03 -40.01 3.44
CA THR A 773 -3.14 -40.92 3.11
C THR A 773 -3.94 -40.47 1.89
N SER A 774 -3.88 -39.19 1.53
CA SER A 774 -4.47 -38.67 0.30
C SER A 774 -3.65 -37.53 -0.27
N MET A 775 -3.82 -37.31 -1.57
CA MET A 775 -3.41 -36.08 -2.26
C MET A 775 -4.65 -35.55 -2.98
N ASP A 776 -4.97 -34.27 -2.77
CA ASP A 776 -6.21 -33.65 -3.21
C ASP A 776 -7.42 -34.51 -2.81
N TRP A 777 -8.31 -34.83 -3.76
CA TRP A 777 -9.46 -35.73 -3.56
C TRP A 777 -9.14 -37.22 -3.68
N THR A 778 -7.88 -37.60 -3.90
CA THR A 778 -7.50 -38.98 -4.22
C THR A 778 -6.86 -39.68 -3.01
N PRO A 779 -7.53 -40.70 -2.42
CA PRO A 779 -6.89 -41.61 -1.48
C PRO A 779 -5.76 -42.40 -2.14
N ILE A 780 -4.63 -42.51 -1.46
CA ILE A 780 -3.41 -43.16 -1.95
C ILE A 780 -2.92 -44.26 -0.99
N GLU A 781 -2.06 -45.16 -1.47
CA GLU A 781 -1.35 -46.10 -0.60
C GLU A 781 -0.52 -45.31 0.43
N PRO A 782 -0.63 -45.57 1.74
CA PRO A 782 0.01 -44.73 2.74
C PRO A 782 1.52 -44.85 2.65
N TYR A 783 2.19 -43.72 2.79
CA TYR A 783 3.64 -43.68 2.89
C TYR A 783 4.06 -42.68 3.95
N GLU A 784 5.18 -42.97 4.59
CA GLU A 784 5.72 -42.18 5.69
C GLU A 784 6.81 -41.22 5.19
N VAL A 785 6.75 -39.96 5.62
CA VAL A 785 7.75 -38.93 5.32
C VAL A 785 8.03 -38.06 6.53
N ASP A 786 9.20 -37.41 6.54
CA ASP A 786 9.55 -36.38 7.53
C ASP A 786 8.91 -35.02 7.22
N PHE A 787 8.71 -34.73 5.94
CA PHE A 787 8.10 -33.49 5.49
C PHE A 787 7.27 -33.71 4.22
N LEU A 788 6.32 -32.82 3.98
CA LEU A 788 5.50 -32.80 2.77
C LEU A 788 5.54 -31.42 2.13
N ALA A 789 5.73 -31.36 0.82
CA ALA A 789 5.72 -30.11 0.06
C ALA A 789 4.44 -30.02 -0.77
N LEU A 790 3.76 -28.87 -0.73
CA LEU A 790 2.50 -28.59 -1.40
C LEU A 790 2.63 -27.32 -2.24
N GLY A 791 2.34 -27.43 -3.53
CA GLY A 791 2.11 -26.27 -4.39
C GLY A 791 0.80 -25.57 -4.04
N VAL A 792 0.62 -24.33 -4.49
CA VAL A 792 -0.63 -23.57 -4.26
C VAL A 792 -1.83 -24.35 -4.81
N GLY A 793 -2.88 -24.51 -4.02
CA GLY A 793 -4.09 -25.26 -4.36
C GLY A 793 -4.02 -26.77 -4.11
N ALA A 794 -2.83 -27.32 -3.82
CA ALA A 794 -2.68 -28.74 -3.48
C ALA A 794 -3.06 -29.02 -2.02
N ARG A 795 -3.63 -30.20 -1.78
CA ARG A 795 -4.03 -30.68 -0.45
C ARG A 795 -3.45 -32.05 -0.15
N ALA A 796 -3.35 -32.37 1.13
CA ALA A 796 -3.03 -33.72 1.58
C ALA A 796 -3.65 -34.00 2.93
N GLU A 797 -4.10 -35.23 3.13
CA GLU A 797 -4.45 -35.72 4.46
C GLU A 797 -3.28 -36.52 5.01
N VAL A 798 -2.86 -36.20 6.24
CA VAL A 798 -1.76 -36.88 6.92
C VAL A 798 -2.22 -37.38 8.28
N ILE A 799 -1.70 -38.53 8.69
CA ILE A 799 -1.88 -39.07 10.03
C ILE A 799 -0.58 -38.92 10.81
N VAL A 800 -0.68 -38.40 12.02
CA VAL A 800 0.42 -38.18 12.94
C VAL A 800 0.12 -38.91 14.25
N LYS A 801 1.03 -39.80 14.65
CA LYS A 801 0.91 -40.53 15.92
C LYS A 801 1.56 -39.72 17.03
N ALA A 802 0.83 -39.43 18.09
CA ALA A 802 1.32 -38.67 19.24
C ALA A 802 2.12 -39.56 20.19
N THR A 803 3.34 -39.95 19.81
CA THR A 803 4.20 -40.89 20.57
C THR A 803 5.16 -40.22 21.55
N GLY A 804 5.11 -38.89 21.69
CA GLY A 804 5.94 -38.11 22.61
C GLY A 804 5.56 -38.23 24.10
N ASP A 805 6.32 -37.55 24.96
CA ASP A 805 5.99 -37.40 26.39
C ASP A 805 4.71 -36.54 26.54
N PRO A 806 3.66 -37.01 27.26
CA PRO A 806 2.43 -36.25 27.50
C PRO A 806 2.59 -34.83 28.04
N LYS A 807 3.72 -34.53 28.68
CA LYS A 807 4.02 -33.21 29.26
C LYS A 807 4.80 -32.29 28.34
N SER A 808 5.23 -32.78 27.18
CA SER A 808 6.00 -32.02 26.20
C SER A 808 5.14 -31.28 25.19
N ALA A 809 5.75 -30.32 24.51
CA ALA A 809 5.21 -29.68 23.33
C ALA A 809 6.21 -29.82 22.18
N TYR A 810 5.75 -29.75 20.94
CA TYR A 810 6.58 -29.90 19.73
C TYR A 810 6.33 -28.76 18.76
N VAL A 811 7.34 -28.40 17.96
CA VAL A 811 7.19 -27.41 16.90
C VAL A 811 6.60 -28.05 15.65
N MET A 812 5.48 -27.51 15.16
CA MET A 812 4.97 -27.73 13.82
C MET A 812 5.46 -26.60 12.92
N ARG A 813 6.06 -26.93 11.77
CA ARG A 813 6.75 -25.98 10.89
C ARG A 813 6.08 -25.90 9.52
N MET A 814 5.96 -24.67 9.04
CA MET A 814 5.74 -24.35 7.65
C MET A 814 6.95 -23.58 7.13
N ARG A 815 7.63 -24.13 6.13
CA ARG A 815 8.81 -23.54 5.48
C ARG A 815 8.47 -23.23 4.03
N THR A 816 8.80 -22.03 3.57
CA THR A 816 8.42 -21.55 2.23
C THR A 816 9.55 -21.74 1.23
N ARG A 817 9.23 -22.19 0.02
CA ARG A 817 10.17 -22.29 -1.10
C ARG A 817 9.55 -21.71 -2.38
N CYS A 818 10.42 -21.41 -3.34
CA CYS A 818 10.03 -21.07 -4.71
C CYS A 818 9.14 -19.84 -4.78
N ALA A 819 9.36 -18.90 -3.86
CA ALA A 819 8.59 -17.69 -3.67
C ALA A 819 9.46 -16.54 -3.19
N THR A 820 8.94 -15.33 -3.35
CA THR A 820 9.50 -14.14 -2.72
C THR A 820 8.78 -13.92 -1.38
N THR A 821 9.54 -13.93 -0.29
CA THR A 821 9.00 -13.78 1.06
C THR A 821 10.02 -13.11 1.98
N TYR A 822 9.53 -12.32 2.92
CA TYR A 822 10.35 -11.82 4.04
C TYR A 822 10.41 -12.82 5.21
N VAL A 823 9.48 -13.79 5.26
CA VAL A 823 9.39 -14.82 6.29
C VAL A 823 9.51 -16.18 5.62
N TRP A 824 10.62 -16.89 5.87
CA TRP A 824 10.90 -18.19 5.24
C TRP A 824 10.40 -19.39 6.04
N GLU A 825 10.07 -19.17 7.31
CA GLU A 825 9.61 -20.21 8.24
C GLU A 825 8.57 -19.63 9.22
N THR A 826 7.53 -20.41 9.47
CA THR A 826 6.47 -20.13 10.44
C THR A 826 6.25 -21.35 11.31
N ASN A 827 6.09 -21.11 12.62
CA ASN A 827 6.05 -22.16 13.63
C ASN A 827 4.74 -22.10 14.39
N ALA A 828 4.13 -23.27 14.57
CA ALA A 828 3.01 -23.52 15.46
C ALA A 828 3.46 -24.41 16.63
N THR A 829 2.77 -24.31 17.75
CA THR A 829 3.03 -25.15 18.92
C THR A 829 2.01 -26.28 18.99
N VAL A 830 2.50 -27.52 19.08
CA VAL A 830 1.67 -28.70 19.34
C VAL A 830 1.85 -29.09 20.81
N PHE A 831 0.86 -28.77 21.64
CA PHE A 831 0.81 -29.17 23.04
C PHE A 831 0.27 -30.58 23.17
N TYR A 832 0.91 -31.42 23.98
CA TYR A 832 0.29 -32.67 24.38
C TYR A 832 -0.67 -32.44 25.56
N ASP A 833 -1.60 -33.36 25.78
CA ASP A 833 -2.73 -33.26 26.70
C ASP A 833 -2.37 -32.97 28.18
N GLN A 834 -1.14 -33.23 28.61
CA GLN A 834 -0.66 -32.94 29.97
C GLN A 834 0.39 -31.82 30.01
N ALA A 835 0.67 -31.16 28.88
CA ALA A 835 1.59 -30.05 28.82
C ALA A 835 1.00 -28.80 29.46
N SER A 836 1.83 -28.03 30.19
CA SER A 836 1.46 -26.69 30.64
C SER A 836 1.43 -25.74 29.44
N PRO A 837 0.57 -24.70 29.43
CA PRO A 837 0.62 -23.65 28.41
C PRO A 837 2.01 -22.97 28.29
N ASP A 838 2.79 -22.96 29.37
CA ASP A 838 4.15 -22.39 29.40
C ASP A 838 5.24 -23.39 28.96
N THR A 839 4.89 -24.61 28.55
CA THR A 839 5.86 -25.62 28.11
C THR A 839 6.58 -25.14 26.85
N ILE A 840 7.92 -25.07 26.91
CA ILE A 840 8.76 -24.74 25.76
C ILE A 840 8.74 -25.92 24.78
N PRO A 841 8.37 -25.71 23.50
CA PRO A 841 8.31 -26.81 22.54
C PRO A 841 9.69 -27.33 22.13
N ILE A 842 9.80 -28.64 22.00
CA ILE A 842 10.96 -29.35 21.46
C ILE A 842 11.11 -28.96 19.99
N SER A 843 12.32 -28.55 19.62
CA SER A 843 12.66 -27.97 18.34
C SER A 843 13.84 -28.72 17.71
N ASN A 844 13.54 -29.77 16.94
CA ASN A 844 14.49 -30.56 16.15
C ASN A 844 14.06 -30.52 14.67
N PRO A 845 14.39 -29.45 13.94
CA PRO A 845 13.92 -29.27 12.56
C PRO A 845 14.44 -30.38 11.64
N VAL A 846 13.54 -30.90 10.80
CA VAL A 846 13.91 -31.84 9.74
C VAL A 846 14.92 -31.20 8.79
N ASP A 847 16.02 -31.91 8.51
CA ASP A 847 17.03 -31.50 7.54
C ASP A 847 16.46 -31.58 6.11
N LEU A 848 16.39 -30.43 5.44
CA LEU A 848 15.95 -30.31 4.04
C LEU A 848 17.12 -30.40 3.05
N GLY A 849 18.33 -30.69 3.54
CA GLY A 849 19.57 -30.80 2.80
C GLY A 849 20.38 -29.49 2.72
N PRO A 850 21.66 -29.58 2.30
CA PRO A 850 22.64 -28.50 2.39
C PRO A 850 22.37 -27.27 1.51
N ASN A 851 21.38 -27.35 0.61
CA ASN A 851 21.05 -26.28 -0.35
C ASN A 851 19.76 -25.51 0.02
N TRP A 852 19.25 -25.65 1.25
CA TRP A 852 18.19 -24.79 1.78
C TRP A 852 18.79 -23.48 2.32
N PRO A 853 18.26 -22.27 1.97
CA PRO A 853 17.05 -21.94 1.20
C PRO A 853 17.36 -21.49 -0.25
N VAL A 854 18.29 -22.14 -0.97
CA VAL A 854 18.76 -21.67 -2.28
C VAL A 854 17.67 -21.82 -3.36
N GLN A 855 17.37 -20.72 -4.06
CA GLN A 855 16.35 -20.59 -5.12
C GLN A 855 16.52 -21.56 -6.32
N ASN A 856 17.70 -22.16 -6.51
CA ASN A 856 18.03 -23.00 -7.67
C ASN A 856 17.75 -24.50 -7.47
N ALA A 857 17.26 -24.92 -6.31
CA ALA A 857 16.90 -26.32 -6.10
C ALA A 857 15.46 -26.58 -6.59
N ALA A 858 15.24 -27.66 -7.36
CA ALA A 858 13.99 -27.97 -8.05
C ALA A 858 12.73 -27.84 -7.16
N CYS A 859 11.75 -27.06 -7.62
CA CYS A 859 10.45 -26.82 -6.99
C CYS A 859 9.38 -27.84 -7.41
N GLY A 860 9.80 -29.09 -7.56
CA GLY A 860 8.92 -30.18 -7.96
C GLY A 860 8.40 -30.97 -6.76
N HIS A 861 7.44 -31.86 -7.00
CA HIS A 861 6.98 -32.76 -5.95
C HIS A 861 8.07 -33.79 -5.61
N TYR A 862 8.55 -33.80 -4.37
CA TYR A 862 9.65 -34.69 -3.92
C TYR A 862 9.31 -36.19 -3.95
N ALA A 863 8.04 -36.56 -4.15
CA ALA A 863 7.54 -37.93 -3.99
C ALA A 863 6.46 -38.35 -5.01
N LEU A 864 6.48 -37.81 -6.24
CA LEU A 864 5.49 -38.20 -7.27
C LEU A 864 5.35 -39.73 -7.47
N PRO A 865 6.42 -40.56 -7.45
CA PRO A 865 6.30 -42.02 -7.53
C PRO A 865 5.60 -42.71 -6.36
N MET A 866 5.50 -42.04 -5.20
CA MET A 866 4.85 -42.57 -4.00
C MET A 866 3.33 -42.31 -3.98
N LYS A 867 2.85 -41.34 -4.78
CA LYS A 867 1.42 -41.00 -4.92
C LYS A 867 0.68 -42.07 -5.73
N LYS A 868 0.45 -43.25 -5.13
CA LYS A 868 -0.22 -44.38 -5.79
C LYS A 868 -1.69 -44.43 -5.37
N PRO A 869 -2.65 -44.08 -6.25
CA PRO A 869 -4.04 -44.11 -5.85
C PRO A 869 -4.55 -45.50 -5.50
N ILE A 870 -5.38 -45.60 -4.45
CA ILE A 870 -5.98 -46.89 -4.01
C ILE A 870 -6.91 -47.45 -5.08
N PHE A 871 -7.80 -46.60 -5.58
CA PHE A 871 -8.60 -46.94 -6.73
C PHE A 871 -7.71 -46.90 -7.97
N LYS A 872 -7.40 -48.08 -8.52
CA LYS A 872 -6.44 -48.22 -9.63
C LYS A 872 -7.10 -47.85 -10.95
N LYS A 873 -6.50 -46.90 -11.67
CA LYS A 873 -6.95 -46.48 -13.01
C LYS A 873 -5.78 -46.50 -13.97
N ARG A 874 -5.87 -47.32 -15.02
CA ARG A 874 -4.85 -47.38 -16.07
C ARG A 874 -4.94 -46.15 -16.96
N VAL A 875 -3.82 -45.70 -17.51
CA VAL A 875 -3.79 -44.63 -18.53
C VAL A 875 -4.18 -45.22 -19.89
N PRO A 876 -5.33 -44.85 -20.46
CA PRO A 876 -5.68 -45.22 -21.83
C PRO A 876 -4.84 -44.43 -22.84
N LYS A 877 -4.84 -44.88 -24.10
CA LYS A 877 -4.28 -44.08 -25.19
C LYS A 877 -5.15 -42.81 -25.35
N PRO A 878 -4.56 -41.62 -25.48
CA PRO A 878 -5.33 -40.40 -25.69
C PRO A 878 -5.93 -40.39 -27.09
N ASP A 879 -7.16 -39.88 -27.21
CA ASP A 879 -7.81 -39.61 -28.49
C ASP A 879 -7.35 -38.25 -29.05
N MET A 880 -7.05 -37.31 -28.14
CA MET A 880 -6.60 -35.96 -28.45
C MET A 880 -5.37 -35.61 -27.61
N THR A 881 -4.37 -34.95 -28.21
CA THR A 881 -3.21 -34.41 -27.49
C THR A 881 -3.08 -32.92 -27.79
N VAL A 882 -2.93 -32.13 -26.74
CA VAL A 882 -2.82 -30.67 -26.77
C VAL A 882 -1.46 -30.28 -26.21
N PHE A 883 -0.79 -29.34 -26.88
CA PHE A 883 0.51 -28.84 -26.49
C PHE A 883 0.39 -27.37 -26.08
N TYR A 884 0.96 -27.01 -24.94
CA TYR A 884 1.06 -25.63 -24.47
C TYR A 884 2.51 -25.29 -24.18
N ASN A 885 3.00 -24.21 -24.79
CA ASN A 885 4.27 -23.58 -24.45
C ASN A 885 4.00 -22.38 -23.55
N VAL A 886 4.57 -22.40 -22.34
CA VAL A 886 4.46 -21.32 -21.36
C VAL A 886 5.65 -20.37 -21.50
N THR A 887 5.38 -19.13 -21.89
CA THR A 887 6.36 -18.05 -22.00
C THR A 887 5.91 -16.81 -21.22
N TYR A 888 6.86 -15.90 -20.99
CA TYR A 888 6.66 -14.63 -20.30
C TYR A 888 7.26 -13.51 -21.14
N GLU A 889 6.45 -12.54 -21.54
CA GLU A 889 6.85 -11.48 -22.46
C GLU A 889 6.23 -10.13 -22.09
N GLN A 890 6.83 -9.05 -22.59
CA GLN A 890 6.22 -7.73 -22.57
C GLN A 890 5.49 -7.46 -23.90
N ASN A 891 4.25 -6.97 -23.82
CA ASN A 891 3.50 -6.58 -25.02
C ASN A 891 4.02 -5.25 -25.62
N ALA A 892 3.42 -4.82 -26.74
CA ALA A 892 3.79 -3.56 -27.40
C ALA A 892 3.64 -2.29 -26.53
N THR A 893 2.83 -2.34 -25.48
CA THR A 893 2.68 -1.25 -24.50
C THR A 893 3.64 -1.35 -23.31
N GLY A 894 4.47 -2.40 -23.24
CA GLY A 894 5.44 -2.66 -22.18
C GLY A 894 4.89 -3.44 -20.98
N ASN A 895 3.61 -3.85 -21.00
CA ASN A 895 3.01 -4.62 -19.91
C ASN A 895 3.51 -6.06 -19.94
N HIS A 896 3.84 -6.60 -18.77
CA HIS A 896 4.21 -8.00 -18.62
C HIS A 896 2.98 -8.91 -18.70
N LEU A 897 3.10 -9.98 -19.49
CA LEU A 897 2.03 -10.94 -19.72
C LEU A 897 2.57 -12.37 -19.69
N TRP A 898 1.70 -13.28 -19.27
CA TRP A 898 1.93 -14.70 -19.40
C TRP A 898 1.21 -15.22 -20.64
N LEU A 899 1.89 -16.11 -21.37
CA LEU A 899 1.40 -16.63 -22.63
C LEU A 899 1.39 -18.15 -22.61
N MET A 900 0.31 -18.71 -23.16
CA MET A 900 0.24 -20.11 -23.58
C MET A 900 0.12 -20.15 -25.10
N ASN A 901 1.12 -20.75 -25.76
CA ASN A 901 1.22 -20.76 -27.23
C ASN A 901 1.22 -19.35 -27.86
N ASN A 902 1.99 -18.42 -27.28
CA ASN A 902 2.10 -17.03 -27.71
C ASN A 902 0.80 -16.22 -27.66
N VAL A 903 -0.20 -16.68 -26.89
CA VAL A 903 -1.44 -15.97 -26.64
C VAL A 903 -1.60 -15.77 -25.13
N THR A 904 -2.04 -14.58 -24.72
CA THR A 904 -2.44 -14.28 -23.34
C THR A 904 -3.96 -14.44 -23.20
N PHE A 905 -4.43 -15.02 -22.11
CA PHE A 905 -5.86 -15.17 -21.89
C PHE A 905 -6.51 -13.83 -21.53
N GLN A 906 -7.69 -13.58 -22.12
CA GLN A 906 -8.54 -12.44 -21.80
C GLN A 906 -10.01 -12.84 -21.70
N ALA A 907 -10.62 -12.65 -20.52
CA ALA A 907 -12.02 -12.84 -20.24
C ALA A 907 -12.83 -11.56 -20.48
N ASP A 908 -14.08 -11.70 -20.94
CA ASP A 908 -15.12 -10.69 -20.77
C ASP A 908 -16.06 -11.17 -19.67
N TRP A 909 -16.01 -10.52 -18.51
CA TRP A 909 -16.85 -10.91 -17.37
C TRP A 909 -18.34 -10.85 -17.66
N ALA A 910 -18.76 -10.10 -18.67
CA ALA A 910 -20.15 -10.01 -19.07
C ALA A 910 -20.56 -11.07 -20.10
N ARG A 911 -19.62 -11.86 -20.63
CA ARG A 911 -19.88 -12.90 -21.65
C ARG A 911 -19.19 -14.22 -21.30
N PRO A 912 -19.72 -14.98 -20.32
CA PRO A 912 -19.08 -16.21 -19.87
C PRO A 912 -19.01 -17.26 -20.97
N LEU A 913 -17.82 -17.83 -21.20
CA LEU A 913 -17.58 -18.83 -22.25
C LEU A 913 -18.56 -20.01 -22.23
N LEU A 914 -19.00 -20.46 -21.05
CA LEU A 914 -20.00 -21.53 -20.90
C LEU A 914 -21.37 -21.13 -21.45
N LEU A 915 -21.85 -19.92 -21.13
CA LEU A 915 -23.16 -19.43 -21.59
C LEU A 915 -23.13 -19.19 -23.10
N GLU A 916 -22.03 -18.63 -23.60
CA GLU A 916 -21.80 -18.43 -25.03
C GLU A 916 -21.75 -19.78 -25.79
N ALA A 917 -21.17 -20.82 -25.19
CA ALA A 917 -21.19 -22.17 -25.73
C ALA A 917 -22.60 -22.79 -25.72
N ALA A 918 -23.36 -22.61 -24.64
CA ALA A 918 -24.74 -23.08 -24.55
C ALA A 918 -25.66 -22.39 -25.57
N ASP A 919 -25.42 -21.10 -25.84
CA ASP A 919 -26.19 -20.30 -26.79
C ASP A 919 -25.71 -20.48 -28.26
N GLY A 920 -24.66 -21.28 -28.49
CA GLY A 920 -24.17 -21.61 -29.83
C GLY A 920 -23.34 -20.50 -30.50
N GLN A 921 -22.74 -19.60 -29.72
CA GLN A 921 -21.98 -18.43 -30.20
C GLN A 921 -20.55 -18.81 -30.64
N THR A 922 -20.43 -19.59 -31.70
CA THR A 922 -19.14 -20.14 -32.17
C THR A 922 -18.10 -19.09 -32.55
N ASP A 923 -18.53 -17.95 -33.09
CA ASP A 923 -17.62 -16.88 -33.53
C ASP A 923 -16.92 -16.20 -32.35
N TYR A 924 -17.61 -16.05 -31.22
CA TYR A 924 -17.02 -15.53 -30.00
C TYR A 924 -16.04 -16.55 -29.40
N LEU A 925 -16.43 -17.82 -29.30
CA LEU A 925 -15.60 -18.88 -28.75
C LEU A 925 -14.32 -19.14 -29.55
N ALA A 926 -14.34 -18.89 -30.87
CA ALA A 926 -13.19 -19.05 -31.75
C ALA A 926 -12.12 -17.94 -31.61
N GLN A 927 -12.37 -16.89 -30.81
CA GLN A 927 -11.43 -15.80 -30.65
C GLN A 927 -10.16 -16.28 -29.91
N PRO A 928 -8.95 -16.00 -30.42
CA PRO A 928 -7.72 -16.59 -29.90
C PRO A 928 -7.46 -16.32 -28.41
N GLN A 929 -7.83 -15.13 -27.92
CA GLN A 929 -7.59 -14.73 -26.53
C GLN A 929 -8.34 -15.56 -25.49
N HIS A 930 -9.29 -16.41 -25.89
CA HIS A 930 -9.94 -17.34 -24.97
C HIS A 930 -9.10 -18.59 -24.68
N ILE A 931 -8.04 -18.84 -25.47
CA ILE A 931 -7.17 -20.03 -25.38
C ILE A 931 -8.01 -21.31 -25.18
N LEU A 932 -9.09 -21.41 -25.97
CA LEU A 932 -10.13 -22.40 -25.80
C LEU A 932 -9.91 -23.59 -26.74
N THR A 933 -9.63 -24.75 -26.17
CA THR A 933 -9.61 -26.01 -26.90
C THR A 933 -10.99 -26.65 -26.87
N THR A 934 -11.60 -26.81 -28.03
CA THR A 934 -12.87 -27.56 -28.15
C THR A 934 -12.58 -29.07 -28.18
N VAL A 935 -13.21 -29.81 -27.28
CA VAL A 935 -13.12 -31.27 -27.17
C VAL A 935 -14.43 -31.90 -27.67
N PRO A 936 -14.42 -32.54 -28.86
CA PRO A 936 -15.61 -33.13 -29.47
C PRO A 936 -16.27 -34.27 -28.65
N GLU A 937 -17.50 -34.64 -29.03
CA GLU A 937 -18.31 -35.64 -28.33
C GLU A 937 -17.69 -37.04 -28.28
N ASP A 938 -16.96 -37.43 -29.32
CA ASP A 938 -16.34 -38.73 -29.51
C ASP A 938 -14.97 -38.86 -28.81
N VAL A 939 -14.37 -37.74 -28.42
CA VAL A 939 -13.12 -37.71 -27.66
C VAL A 939 -13.40 -38.10 -26.21
N ARG A 940 -12.69 -39.12 -25.71
CA ARG A 940 -12.84 -39.62 -24.33
C ARG A 940 -11.64 -39.25 -23.47
N HIS A 941 -10.45 -39.21 -24.05
CA HIS A 941 -9.20 -38.99 -23.32
C HIS A 941 -8.38 -37.88 -23.97
N VAL A 942 -8.12 -36.83 -23.20
CA VAL A 942 -7.32 -35.67 -23.63
C VAL A 942 -6.01 -35.66 -22.88
N ARG A 943 -4.90 -35.70 -23.60
CA ARG A 943 -3.56 -35.49 -23.05
C ARG A 943 -3.14 -34.05 -23.22
N VAL A 944 -2.65 -33.44 -22.15
CA VAL A 944 -2.10 -32.09 -22.15
C VAL A 944 -0.61 -32.19 -21.87
N VAL A 945 0.21 -31.65 -22.78
CA VAL A 945 1.66 -31.55 -22.66
C VAL A 945 2.00 -30.08 -22.50
N VAL A 946 2.50 -29.70 -21.32
CA VAL A 946 2.90 -28.33 -21.03
C VAL A 946 4.41 -28.26 -20.97
N GLN A 947 5.00 -27.44 -21.82
CA GLN A 947 6.42 -27.09 -21.79
C GLN A 947 6.59 -25.73 -21.14
N ASN A 948 7.48 -25.64 -20.16
CA ASN A 948 7.76 -24.40 -19.46
C ASN A 948 9.16 -23.90 -19.74
N PHE A 949 9.28 -22.58 -19.97
CA PHE A 949 10.54 -21.89 -20.20
C PHE A 949 10.89 -20.89 -19.10
N PHE A 950 9.96 -20.59 -18.18
CA PHE A 950 10.17 -19.54 -17.18
C PHE A 950 9.32 -19.75 -15.91
N SER A 951 9.89 -19.40 -14.73
CA SER A 951 9.26 -19.57 -13.41
C SER A 951 8.76 -20.99 -13.09
N ILE A 952 8.02 -21.16 -12.00
CA ILE A 952 7.35 -22.40 -11.58
C ILE A 952 5.85 -22.18 -11.51
N HIS A 953 5.05 -23.22 -11.79
CA HIS A 953 3.59 -23.07 -11.87
C HIS A 953 2.88 -24.27 -11.26
N PRO A 954 2.13 -24.14 -10.16
CA PRO A 954 1.15 -25.15 -9.75
C PRO A 954 -0.01 -25.11 -10.74
N MET A 955 -0.10 -26.11 -11.63
CA MET A 955 -1.12 -26.17 -12.67
C MET A 955 -2.36 -26.87 -12.13
N HIS A 956 -3.49 -26.17 -12.16
CA HIS A 956 -4.80 -26.62 -11.70
C HIS A 956 -5.75 -26.84 -12.88
N ILE A 957 -6.63 -27.86 -12.80
CA ILE A 957 -7.74 -28.08 -13.73
C ILE A 957 -9.09 -28.05 -13.02
N HIS A 958 -10.07 -27.40 -13.64
CA HIS A 958 -11.47 -27.43 -13.20
C HIS A 958 -12.21 -28.65 -13.76
N GLY A 959 -13.36 -28.99 -13.16
CA GLY A 959 -14.29 -29.97 -13.72
C GLY A 959 -13.89 -31.46 -13.56
N GLY A 960 -12.76 -31.76 -12.92
CA GLY A 960 -12.29 -33.12 -12.73
C GLY A 960 -10.85 -33.22 -12.22
N ASP A 961 -10.37 -34.46 -12.08
CA ASP A 961 -8.96 -34.77 -11.80
C ASP A 961 -8.23 -35.16 -13.10
N PHE A 962 -6.92 -34.91 -13.17
CA PHE A 962 -6.07 -35.48 -14.20
C PHE A 962 -5.17 -36.60 -13.66
N GLN A 963 -4.74 -37.49 -14.55
CA GLN A 963 -3.66 -38.44 -14.33
C GLN A 963 -2.32 -37.76 -14.64
N ILE A 964 -1.40 -37.75 -13.68
CA ILE A 964 -0.06 -37.17 -13.85
C ILE A 964 0.85 -38.21 -14.51
N LEU A 965 1.22 -37.96 -15.76
CA LEU A 965 1.96 -38.91 -16.59
C LEU A 965 3.47 -38.65 -16.55
N ALA A 966 3.90 -37.40 -16.49
CA ALA A 966 5.30 -37.02 -16.36
C ALA A 966 5.42 -35.61 -15.78
N GLU A 967 6.43 -35.42 -14.92
CA GLU A 967 6.88 -34.13 -14.41
C GLU A 967 8.41 -34.22 -14.36
N GLY A 968 9.11 -33.23 -14.91
CA GLY A 968 10.56 -33.24 -14.90
C GLY A 968 11.18 -32.03 -15.58
N ASP A 969 12.51 -32.00 -15.56
CA ASP A 969 13.29 -30.94 -16.19
C ASP A 969 13.46 -31.19 -17.70
N GLY A 970 13.72 -30.12 -18.45
CA GLY A 970 13.87 -30.17 -19.90
C GLY A 970 12.60 -30.57 -20.64
N PHE A 971 12.77 -30.94 -21.91
CA PHE A 971 11.69 -31.38 -22.78
C PHE A 971 11.23 -32.79 -22.44
N TRP A 972 9.93 -33.03 -22.55
CA TRP A 972 9.37 -34.36 -22.39
C TRP A 972 9.86 -35.31 -23.48
N ASN A 973 10.41 -36.45 -23.09
CA ASN A 973 10.96 -37.48 -24.00
C ASN A 973 9.96 -38.57 -24.40
N GLY A 974 8.67 -38.42 -24.09
CA GLY A 974 7.64 -39.43 -24.34
C GLY A 974 7.46 -40.47 -23.22
N SER A 975 8.23 -40.38 -22.13
CA SER A 975 8.11 -41.30 -20.98
C SER A 975 6.80 -41.09 -20.22
N ILE A 976 6.26 -42.16 -19.63
CA ILE A 976 5.08 -42.09 -18.76
C ILE A 976 5.41 -42.84 -17.48
N LEU A 977 5.33 -42.14 -16.36
CA LEU A 977 5.46 -42.67 -15.01
C LEU A 977 4.23 -43.53 -14.69
N HIS A 978 4.47 -44.70 -14.11
CA HIS A 978 3.44 -45.61 -13.59
C HIS A 978 2.22 -45.83 -14.50
N LYS A 979 2.42 -46.13 -15.80
CA LYS A 979 1.33 -46.35 -16.81
C LYS A 979 0.10 -47.15 -16.35
N LYS A 980 0.27 -48.09 -15.40
CA LYS A 980 -0.80 -48.93 -14.86
C LYS A 980 -1.68 -48.22 -13.81
N ASN A 981 -1.13 -47.26 -13.07
CA ASN A 981 -1.80 -46.52 -12.01
C ASN A 981 -0.99 -45.24 -11.69
N PRO A 982 -1.03 -44.21 -12.55
CA PRO A 982 -0.35 -42.94 -12.27
C PRO A 982 -1.03 -42.23 -11.10
N ALA A 983 -0.30 -41.25 -10.55
CA ALA A 983 -0.87 -40.31 -9.60
C ALA A 983 -2.07 -39.58 -10.22
N ARG A 984 -3.03 -39.19 -9.37
CA ARG A 984 -4.18 -38.37 -9.74
C ARG A 984 -4.36 -37.26 -8.74
N ALA A 985 -4.68 -36.09 -9.27
CA ALA A 985 -4.81 -34.84 -8.56
C ALA A 985 -5.57 -33.86 -9.45
N ASP A 986 -6.01 -32.75 -8.89
CA ASP A 986 -6.47 -31.60 -9.67
C ASP A 986 -5.40 -30.52 -9.79
N THR A 987 -4.32 -30.61 -8.99
CA THR A 987 -3.20 -29.65 -9.01
C THR A 987 -1.85 -30.35 -8.98
N GLU A 988 -0.92 -29.96 -9.86
CA GLU A 988 0.46 -30.50 -9.87
C GLU A 988 1.49 -29.48 -10.36
N MET A 989 2.73 -29.61 -9.92
CA MET A 989 3.79 -28.66 -10.24
C MET A 989 4.29 -28.79 -11.68
N LEU A 990 4.42 -27.65 -12.35
CA LEU A 990 5.19 -27.45 -13.58
C LEU A 990 6.50 -26.74 -13.22
N ARG A 991 7.61 -27.46 -13.38
CA ARG A 991 8.96 -26.98 -13.00
C ARG A 991 9.48 -25.91 -13.95
N ARG A 992 10.39 -25.08 -13.44
CA ARG A 992 11.16 -24.12 -14.25
C ARG A 992 12.01 -24.87 -15.26
N ASN A 993 11.98 -24.45 -16.52
CA ASN A 993 12.69 -25.09 -17.63
C ASN A 993 12.35 -26.58 -17.77
N GLY A 994 11.13 -26.98 -17.40
CA GLY A 994 10.67 -28.37 -17.34
C GLY A 994 9.37 -28.60 -18.10
N HIS A 995 8.76 -29.75 -17.84
CA HIS A 995 7.49 -30.15 -18.46
C HIS A 995 6.53 -30.75 -17.43
N LEU A 996 5.24 -30.66 -17.75
CA LEU A 996 4.16 -31.38 -17.09
C LEU A 996 3.31 -32.05 -18.16
N VAL A 997 3.08 -33.36 -18.00
CA VAL A 997 2.21 -34.13 -18.89
C VAL A 997 1.10 -34.75 -18.06
N VAL A 998 -0.12 -34.34 -18.36
CA VAL A 998 -1.32 -34.81 -17.69
C VAL A 998 -2.33 -35.35 -18.68
N GLN A 999 -3.25 -36.20 -18.22
CA GLN A 999 -4.33 -36.71 -19.05
C GLN A 999 -5.61 -36.79 -18.25
N PHE A 1000 -6.70 -36.20 -18.77
CA PHE A 1000 -8.01 -36.24 -18.14
C PHE A 1000 -9.02 -36.95 -19.04
N ASP A 1001 -10.10 -37.42 -18.43
CA ASP A 1001 -11.23 -38.01 -19.14
C ASP A 1001 -12.25 -36.92 -19.47
N ALA A 1002 -12.53 -36.72 -20.75
CA ALA A 1002 -13.44 -35.70 -21.26
C ALA A 1002 -14.92 -36.12 -21.10
N LYS A 1003 -15.30 -36.53 -19.89
CA LYS A 1003 -16.63 -37.06 -19.58
C LYS A 1003 -17.63 -36.01 -19.11
N ASN A 1004 -17.15 -34.87 -18.61
CA ASN A 1004 -17.96 -33.85 -17.95
C ASN A 1004 -18.19 -32.66 -18.90
N PRO A 1005 -19.37 -32.54 -19.53
CA PRO A 1005 -19.64 -31.42 -20.45
C PRO A 1005 -19.63 -30.09 -19.70
N GLY A 1006 -18.90 -29.12 -20.24
CA GLY A 1006 -18.73 -27.80 -19.63
C GLY A 1006 -17.55 -27.04 -20.23
N THR A 1007 -17.30 -25.84 -19.71
CA THR A 1007 -16.10 -25.06 -20.02
C THR A 1007 -15.21 -25.04 -18.80
N TRP A 1008 -14.05 -25.68 -18.88
CA TRP A 1008 -13.17 -25.93 -17.74
C TRP A 1008 -11.82 -25.25 -17.92
N SER A 1009 -11.41 -24.45 -16.94
CA SER A 1009 -10.11 -23.78 -16.95
C SER A 1009 -8.98 -24.73 -16.56
N PHE A 1010 -7.83 -24.51 -17.18
CA PHE A 1010 -6.56 -25.13 -16.86
C PHE A 1010 -5.51 -24.03 -16.74
N HIS A 1011 -5.11 -23.70 -15.51
CA HIS A 1011 -4.35 -22.49 -15.23
C HIS A 1011 -3.32 -22.68 -14.13
N CYS A 1012 -2.40 -21.72 -14.02
CA CYS A 1012 -1.51 -21.65 -12.88
C CYS A 1012 -2.22 -21.05 -11.68
N HIS A 1013 -2.01 -21.64 -10.51
CA HIS A 1013 -2.61 -21.19 -9.26
C HIS A 1013 -1.78 -20.12 -8.53
N VAL A 1014 -0.69 -19.61 -9.14
CA VAL A 1014 -0.08 -18.36 -8.68
C VAL A 1014 -0.99 -17.20 -9.11
N ALA A 1015 -1.52 -16.45 -8.15
CA ALA A 1015 -2.55 -15.43 -8.36
C ALA A 1015 -2.16 -14.44 -9.48
N TRP A 1016 -0.93 -13.92 -9.40
CA TRP A 1016 -0.38 -12.98 -10.38
C TRP A 1016 0.30 -13.63 -11.58
N HIS A 1017 0.18 -14.95 -11.78
CA HIS A 1017 0.42 -15.59 -13.08
C HIS A 1017 -0.88 -15.81 -13.84
N ALA A 1018 -1.94 -16.24 -13.16
CA ALA A 1018 -3.29 -16.31 -13.73
C ALA A 1018 -3.77 -14.93 -14.19
N SER A 1019 -3.54 -13.91 -13.35
CA SER A 1019 -3.97 -12.54 -13.58
C SER A 1019 -3.39 -11.90 -14.87
N PRO A 1020 -2.11 -12.05 -15.25
CA PRO A 1020 -1.63 -11.62 -16.58
C PRO A 1020 -1.91 -12.61 -17.72
N GLY A 1021 -2.75 -13.62 -17.52
CA GLY A 1021 -3.30 -14.45 -18.59
C GLY A 1021 -2.76 -15.88 -18.72
N LEU A 1022 -2.13 -16.47 -17.69
CA LEU A 1022 -1.70 -17.88 -17.71
C LEU A 1022 -2.87 -18.86 -17.47
N ILE A 1023 -3.84 -18.82 -18.38
CA ILE A 1023 -5.08 -19.61 -18.33
C ILE A 1023 -5.33 -20.20 -19.72
N ALA A 1024 -5.63 -21.50 -19.79
CA ALA A 1024 -6.22 -22.14 -20.95
C ALA A 1024 -7.60 -22.69 -20.59
N ASN A 1025 -8.44 -22.94 -21.58
CA ASN A 1025 -9.79 -23.43 -21.36
C ASN A 1025 -10.09 -24.64 -22.24
N PHE A 1026 -10.93 -25.54 -21.74
CA PHE A 1026 -11.45 -26.69 -22.48
C PHE A 1026 -12.96 -26.60 -22.56
N LEU A 1027 -13.51 -26.48 -23.78
CA LEU A 1027 -14.94 -26.67 -24.02
C LEU A 1027 -15.16 -28.16 -24.29
N VAL A 1028 -15.63 -28.88 -23.27
CA VAL A 1028 -15.85 -30.32 -23.32
C VAL A 1028 -17.28 -30.60 -23.75
N LYS A 1029 -17.43 -31.41 -24.82
CA LYS A 1029 -18.73 -31.87 -25.32
C LYS A 1029 -19.71 -30.71 -25.64
N PRO A 1030 -19.40 -29.84 -26.62
CA PRO A 1030 -20.22 -28.66 -26.94
C PRO A 1030 -21.70 -28.94 -27.19
N LYS A 1031 -22.04 -30.10 -27.79
CA LYS A 1031 -23.45 -30.41 -28.09
C LYS A 1031 -24.20 -30.77 -26.81
N ALA A 1032 -23.54 -31.45 -25.88
CA ALA A 1032 -24.10 -31.69 -24.56
C ALA A 1032 -24.24 -30.38 -23.77
N VAL A 1033 -23.27 -29.46 -23.89
CA VAL A 1033 -23.37 -28.11 -23.28
C VAL A 1033 -24.58 -27.32 -23.82
N GLN A 1034 -24.81 -27.33 -25.13
CA GLN A 1034 -25.98 -26.71 -25.77
C GLN A 1034 -27.32 -27.35 -25.38
N ALA A 1035 -27.29 -28.60 -24.91
CA ALA A 1035 -28.48 -29.32 -24.47
C ALA A 1035 -28.79 -29.11 -22.99
N TYR A 1036 -27.93 -28.43 -22.22
CA TYR A 1036 -28.20 -28.15 -20.82
C TYR A 1036 -29.33 -27.14 -20.67
N ASP A 1037 -30.22 -27.42 -19.71
CA ASP A 1037 -31.20 -26.46 -19.20
C ASP A 1037 -30.55 -25.63 -18.09
N ILE A 1038 -29.81 -24.59 -18.48
CA ILE A 1038 -29.11 -23.72 -17.53
C ILE A 1038 -30.15 -22.90 -16.75
N PRO A 1039 -30.14 -22.93 -15.40
CA PRO A 1039 -31.12 -22.22 -14.59
C PRO A 1039 -31.16 -20.72 -14.90
N GLN A 1040 -32.36 -20.16 -14.99
CA GLN A 1040 -32.57 -18.74 -15.31
C GLN A 1040 -31.81 -17.81 -14.35
N ALA A 1041 -31.70 -18.15 -13.06
CA ALA A 1041 -30.94 -17.37 -12.07
C ALA A 1041 -29.46 -17.14 -12.46
N VAL A 1042 -28.85 -18.05 -13.21
CA VAL A 1042 -27.48 -17.88 -13.75
C VAL A 1042 -27.46 -16.77 -14.81
N ARG A 1043 -28.47 -16.75 -15.69
CA ARG A 1043 -28.62 -15.73 -16.74
C ARG A 1043 -29.01 -14.37 -16.13
N ASP A 1044 -29.89 -14.36 -15.13
CA ASP A 1044 -30.28 -13.15 -14.39
C ASP A 1044 -29.06 -12.48 -13.73
N THR A 1045 -28.08 -13.26 -13.27
CA THR A 1045 -26.81 -12.72 -12.75
C THR A 1045 -26.03 -11.96 -13.82
N CYS A 1046 -26.05 -12.43 -15.08
CA CYS A 1046 -25.44 -11.72 -16.20
C CYS A 1046 -26.22 -10.48 -16.62
N ASP A 1047 -27.56 -10.53 -16.60
CA ASP A 1047 -28.38 -9.35 -16.87
C ASP A 1047 -28.10 -8.25 -15.84
N ALA A 1048 -28.06 -8.60 -14.54
CA ALA A 1048 -27.69 -7.68 -13.47
C ALA A 1048 -26.28 -7.10 -13.66
N TRP A 1049 -25.29 -7.94 -14.03
CA TRP A 1049 -23.93 -7.47 -14.31
C TRP A 1049 -23.86 -6.52 -15.51
N HIS A 1050 -24.63 -6.80 -16.57
CA HIS A 1050 -24.75 -5.90 -17.71
C HIS A 1050 -25.35 -4.55 -17.33
N GLU A 1051 -26.41 -4.54 -16.52
CA GLU A 1051 -27.02 -3.31 -16.01
C GLU A 1051 -26.04 -2.51 -15.16
N TYR A 1052 -25.35 -3.17 -14.21
CA TYR A 1052 -24.32 -2.55 -13.37
C TYR A 1052 -23.19 -1.93 -14.21
N LYS A 1053 -22.68 -2.65 -15.21
CA LYS A 1053 -21.66 -2.16 -16.15
C LYS A 1053 -22.16 -0.96 -16.96
N ASN A 1054 -23.39 -1.01 -17.46
CA ASN A 1054 -23.98 0.07 -18.26
C ASN A 1054 -24.28 1.33 -17.41
N ALA A 1055 -24.54 1.16 -16.11
CA ALA A 1055 -24.72 2.25 -15.17
C ALA A 1055 -23.40 2.93 -14.76
N GLY A 1056 -22.26 2.48 -15.29
CA GLY A 1056 -20.94 3.03 -14.97
C GLY A 1056 -20.37 2.52 -13.65
N GLY A 1057 -20.83 1.36 -13.17
CA GLY A 1057 -20.32 0.72 -11.96
C GLY A 1057 -18.80 0.63 -11.95
N GLU A 1058 -18.20 1.06 -10.84
CA GLU A 1058 -16.75 1.03 -10.62
C GLU A 1058 -16.26 -0.44 -10.71
N GLY A 1059 -15.09 -0.69 -11.30
CA GLY A 1059 -14.56 -2.06 -11.46
C GLY A 1059 -15.24 -2.96 -12.51
N SER A 1060 -16.23 -2.48 -13.28
CA SER A 1060 -16.94 -3.31 -14.30
C SER A 1060 -16.11 -3.68 -15.55
N LEU A 1061 -14.92 -3.10 -15.69
CA LEU A 1061 -13.93 -3.45 -16.72
C LEU A 1061 -12.79 -4.21 -16.06
N PRO A 1062 -12.47 -5.44 -16.50
CA PRO A 1062 -11.43 -6.21 -15.85
C PRO A 1062 -10.09 -5.48 -15.97
N PHE A 1063 -9.30 -5.45 -14.91
CA PHE A 1063 -7.99 -4.76 -14.93
C PHE A 1063 -6.82 -5.71 -15.14
N ASP A 1064 -7.07 -7.01 -15.24
CA ASP A 1064 -6.05 -8.05 -15.40
C ASP A 1064 -6.32 -8.97 -16.60
N SER A 1065 -6.46 -10.28 -16.48
CA SER A 1065 -6.74 -11.21 -17.59
C SER A 1065 -8.15 -11.02 -18.16
N GLY A 1066 -8.68 -9.79 -18.11
CA GLY A 1066 -9.72 -9.22 -18.96
C GLY A 1066 -9.53 -7.70 -19.20
N LEU A 1067 -8.30 -7.20 -19.26
CA LEU A 1067 -7.87 -5.80 -19.15
C LEU A 1067 -8.73 -4.68 -19.78
N ARG A 1068 -8.80 -3.57 -19.02
CA ARG A 1068 -9.44 -2.26 -19.19
C ARG A 1068 -9.02 -1.58 -20.50
N LYS A 1069 -9.98 -1.28 -21.37
CA LYS A 1069 -9.77 -0.39 -22.52
C LYS A 1069 -9.52 1.03 -22.00
N ARG A 1070 -8.32 1.59 -22.24
CA ARG A 1070 -8.11 3.05 -22.14
C ARG A 1070 -9.02 3.74 -23.15
N SER A 1071 -9.97 4.55 -22.69
CA SER A 1071 -10.48 5.65 -23.51
C SER A 1071 -9.35 6.67 -23.65
N VAL A 1072 -9.05 7.00 -24.91
CA VAL A 1072 -8.04 7.97 -25.38
C VAL A 1072 -8.33 9.37 -24.85
#